data_AF-A0A936JM85-F1
#
_entry.id   AF-A0A936JM85-F1
#
_cell.length_a   1.000
_cell.length_b   1.000
_cell.length_c   1.000
_cell.angle_alpha   90.00
_cell.angle_beta   90.00
_cell.angle_gamma   90.00
#
_symmetry.space_group_name_H-M   'P 1'
#
loop_
_entity.id
_entity.type
_entity.pdbx_description
1 polymer ?
#
loop_
_entity_poly.entity_id
_entity_poly.type
_entity_poly.pdbx_seq_one_letter_code
_entity_poly.pdbx_strand_id
1 'polypeptide(L)'
;MTSSAQPATEAAIWLAFAPGYGHFTAVAIGPRHLLTVASLTENAPYVKLMRAGEQVRTAELERVCAPEEGDLAVLRVDDELPHALELVAPDESGATQENVDVELVGYRDCLDNALEKRAVVLHWTSAKLLPDEEGLAPQLSEPLGNNEAGAPILDARHRIVGIAFQGEDLETCLVFPIKRLYELNRKWKIPVGSAAQNEIKSPTTAQSLALMHIVAAQHDEQRDGNPAERIEHYRGALRLDPQCGAAHLGVARDKSRLGELDDEVFHSLGRACELLSASEWSPQCRDRSLANLLCSSKHLHGVVTAVRADLKKNLPLAGWAALGRAIDDLVQYHYGPQGMHFASESEDGGAEMPRLPEKAAGRVLLWTGQPRSVIAIPSHDQPDILRAAAFLLVDHAEQALFWLDDPEGGENVEANRLEMTQQLVAAMRWIARCRERMYDKPLEREIAEKYASVVGKLMPGGDVLSWHANALAKVAHGDIDGGIEDLDRAIRGLSPIALPGRWSREFPGLLPTPAQLVATFGELVLAQDKPELARRALEKLPMPATDDVNAPDFTRIEGELRERCGVEPDAEVSADRALARANREHPHAVRLARTLAYFAVAPLPCQRLGDFATALPYLIKLGFMHEMNYKPWYDPTFRLRVQELCTAEQRTTALHDALEIILANYAENTSRERAELLPHILEVTRVAAEHEVDLPAVTDLLARAGNQRARELAYADARDLLERAAATAVRASASLDLRAEIDMDLGWVELASGAFVPARDYLERALRFYTELATSTNDRMPYRRMARIHYSLAKVALGTNDTDAARTHAARALEHAERGFDPGSRKAVQMYTTLTHMFIQLGDAPRVHRAHARMPGRESSLSIEA
;
A
#
# COMPACT_ATOMS: atom_id res chain seq x y z
N MET A 1 12.72 43.56 23.85
CA MET A 1 13.19 43.54 22.45
C MET A 1 14.38 42.59 22.37
N THR A 2 14.11 41.33 22.03
CA THR A 2 15.12 40.29 21.77
C THR A 2 14.41 39.20 20.97
N SER A 3 14.47 39.26 19.64
CA SER A 3 14.06 38.14 18.79
C SER A 3 15.20 37.12 18.74
N SER A 4 14.92 35.91 19.23
CA SER A 4 15.76 34.73 19.07
C SER A 4 15.72 34.28 17.61
N ALA A 5 16.88 34.19 16.96
CA ALA A 5 17.06 33.49 15.70
C ALA A 5 16.85 31.98 15.91
N GLN A 6 15.98 31.37 15.11
CA GLN A 6 15.96 29.91 14.91
C GLN A 6 16.78 29.55 13.67
N PRO A 7 17.45 28.38 13.65
CA PRO A 7 18.34 27.97 12.56
C PRO A 7 17.54 27.59 11.30
N ALA A 8 18.07 27.96 10.14
CA ALA A 8 17.53 27.60 8.84
C ALA A 8 17.65 26.08 8.61
N THR A 9 16.57 25.45 8.18
CA THR A 9 16.56 24.09 7.65
C THR A 9 16.85 24.16 6.16
N GLU A 10 17.92 23.51 5.71
CA GLU A 10 18.27 23.36 4.29
C GLU A 10 17.33 22.36 3.62
N ALA A 11 16.88 22.64 2.40
CA ALA A 11 16.18 21.69 1.54
C ALA A 11 16.98 21.52 0.24
N ALA A 12 17.34 20.28 -0.10
CA ALA A 12 18.01 19.92 -1.34
C ALA A 12 17.00 19.53 -2.42
N ILE A 13 17.22 19.95 -3.67
CA ILE A 13 16.45 19.56 -4.87
C ILE A 13 17.20 18.41 -5.57
N TRP A 14 16.51 17.31 -5.89
CA TRP A 14 17.08 16.19 -6.65
C TRP A 14 16.43 16.09 -8.04
N LEU A 15 17.27 15.96 -9.07
CA LEU A 15 16.88 15.51 -10.41
C LEU A 15 17.25 14.03 -10.53
N ALA A 16 16.30 13.16 -10.85
CA ALA A 16 16.56 11.74 -11.11
C ALA A 16 16.59 11.48 -12.62
N PHE A 17 17.63 10.78 -13.09
CA PHE A 17 17.77 10.27 -14.46
C PHE A 17 17.36 8.79 -14.50
N ALA A 18 16.63 8.39 -15.53
CA ALA A 18 16.52 6.99 -15.94
C ALA A 18 17.00 6.86 -17.40
N PRO A 19 17.88 5.90 -17.73
CA PRO A 19 18.30 5.68 -19.11
C PRO A 19 17.26 4.83 -19.84
N GLY A 20 16.66 5.40 -20.89
CA GLY A 20 15.74 4.72 -21.80
C GLY A 20 14.31 5.21 -21.65
N TYR A 21 13.75 5.73 -22.75
CA TYR A 21 12.42 6.32 -22.91
C TYR A 21 12.29 7.77 -22.38
N GLY A 22 12.38 8.72 -23.32
CA GLY A 22 12.34 10.15 -23.06
C GLY A 22 10.97 10.69 -22.64
N HIS A 23 10.70 10.69 -21.34
CA HIS A 23 9.65 11.50 -20.72
C HIS A 23 10.20 12.25 -19.50
N PHE A 24 9.91 13.54 -19.42
CA PHE A 24 10.13 14.34 -18.20
C PHE A 24 8.83 14.36 -17.40
N THR A 25 8.87 14.04 -16.11
CA THR A 25 7.75 14.31 -15.19
C THR A 25 8.24 15.19 -14.06
N ALA A 26 7.79 16.44 -14.01
CA ALA A 26 7.96 17.31 -12.86
C ALA A 26 6.70 17.21 -11.98
N VAL A 27 6.86 16.99 -10.67
CA VAL A 27 5.73 17.06 -9.72
C VAL A 27 6.15 17.90 -8.52
N ALA A 28 5.47 19.03 -8.33
CA ALA A 28 5.27 19.64 -7.03
C ALA A 28 3.82 20.16 -6.97
N ILE A 29 3.06 19.72 -5.96
CA ILE A 29 1.67 20.14 -5.75
C ILE A 29 1.63 21.10 -4.56
N GLY A 30 1.49 22.38 -4.85
CA GLY A 30 0.87 23.37 -3.96
C GLY A 30 -0.49 23.80 -4.55
N PRO A 31 -1.46 24.27 -3.76
CA PRO A 31 -2.85 24.36 -4.19
C PRO A 31 -3.16 25.40 -5.30
N ARG A 32 -2.19 26.24 -5.75
CA ARG A 32 -2.46 27.30 -6.75
C ARG A 32 -1.34 27.66 -7.75
N HIS A 33 -0.19 26.99 -7.77
CA HIS A 33 0.90 27.37 -8.69
C HIS A 33 1.70 26.15 -9.17
N LEU A 34 2.15 26.17 -10.43
CA LEU A 34 3.03 25.18 -11.05
C LEU A 34 4.39 25.85 -11.33
N LEU A 35 5.49 25.14 -11.04
CA LEU A 35 6.84 25.71 -11.08
C LEU A 35 7.61 25.12 -12.27
N THR A 36 8.04 25.97 -13.21
CA THR A 36 8.92 25.58 -14.32
C THR A 36 10.34 25.97 -13.97
N VAL A 37 11.27 25.01 -13.89
CA VAL A 37 12.70 25.29 -13.70
C VAL A 37 13.37 25.37 -15.08
N ALA A 38 13.94 26.54 -15.41
CA ALA A 38 14.85 26.72 -16.53
C ALA A 38 16.30 26.74 -16.01
N SER A 39 17.19 26.01 -16.68
CA SER A 39 18.63 26.00 -16.39
C SER A 39 19.32 27.31 -16.81
N LEU A 40 20.31 27.72 -16.01
CA LEU A 40 21.17 28.91 -16.17
C LEU A 40 22.24 28.74 -17.28
N THR A 41 22.72 29.88 -17.80
CA THR A 41 23.98 30.04 -18.57
C THR A 41 24.83 31.16 -17.95
N GLU A 42 26.16 31.03 -18.04
CA GLU A 42 27.24 31.82 -17.39
C GLU A 42 27.31 33.35 -17.61
N ASN A 43 26.31 34.03 -18.18
CA ASN A 43 26.37 35.48 -18.43
C ASN A 43 25.16 36.29 -17.94
N ALA A 44 24.44 35.81 -16.93
CA ALA A 44 23.35 36.58 -16.32
C ALA A 44 23.84 37.34 -15.07
N PRO A 45 23.80 38.69 -15.04
CA PRO A 45 24.25 39.49 -13.88
C PRO A 45 23.33 39.44 -12.65
N TYR A 46 22.26 38.62 -12.64
CA TYR A 46 21.26 38.56 -11.58
C TYR A 46 20.90 37.12 -11.19
N VAL A 47 20.74 36.86 -9.89
CA VAL A 47 20.25 35.58 -9.34
C VAL A 47 18.88 35.79 -8.69
N LYS A 48 17.89 34.94 -9.00
CA LYS A 48 16.58 34.89 -8.31
C LYS A 48 16.61 33.84 -7.22
N LEU A 49 16.25 34.22 -6.00
CA LEU A 49 16.10 33.33 -4.85
C LEU A 49 14.64 33.33 -4.38
N MET A 50 14.10 32.15 -4.02
CA MET A 50 12.80 32.05 -3.35
C MET A 50 12.93 31.24 -2.06
N ARG A 51 12.34 31.76 -0.97
CA ARG A 51 12.08 31.03 0.28
C ARG A 51 10.57 30.93 0.46
N ALA A 52 10.08 29.81 0.99
CA ALA A 52 8.64 29.61 1.21
C ALA A 52 8.08 30.67 2.16
N GLY A 53 7.21 31.55 1.64
CA GLY A 53 6.40 32.48 2.44
C GLY A 53 6.47 33.98 2.08
N GLU A 54 7.36 34.42 1.18
CA GLU A 54 7.44 35.84 0.77
C GLU A 54 7.62 36.05 -0.75
N GLN A 55 7.30 37.26 -1.23
CA GLN A 55 7.38 37.68 -2.65
C GLN A 55 8.82 37.73 -3.20
N VAL A 56 8.91 37.54 -4.52
CA VAL A 56 10.16 37.40 -5.31
C VAL A 56 11.03 38.66 -5.24
N ARG A 57 12.32 38.51 -4.93
CA ARG A 57 13.32 39.58 -5.11
C ARG A 57 14.54 39.08 -5.90
N THR A 58 15.21 39.99 -6.62
CA THR A 58 16.47 39.73 -7.34
C THR A 58 17.67 40.27 -6.56
N ALA A 59 18.79 39.54 -6.56
CA ALA A 59 20.06 40.02 -6.02
C ALA A 59 21.12 40.16 -7.12
N GLU A 60 21.89 41.26 -7.10
CA GLU A 60 23.10 41.44 -7.93
C GLU A 60 24.33 40.78 -7.27
N LEU A 61 25.18 40.21 -8.12
CA LEU A 61 26.44 39.57 -7.76
C LEU A 61 27.54 40.63 -7.61
N GLU A 62 27.90 40.99 -6.37
CA GLU A 62 28.85 42.10 -6.16
C GLU A 62 30.32 41.66 -6.37
N ARG A 63 30.66 40.40 -6.08
CA ARG A 63 32.02 39.86 -6.31
C ARG A 63 32.04 38.33 -6.37
N VAL A 64 32.82 37.80 -7.33
CA VAL A 64 33.22 36.39 -7.41
C VAL A 64 34.69 36.28 -6.98
N CYS A 65 35.01 35.37 -6.06
CA CYS A 65 36.38 35.06 -5.68
C CYS A 65 36.95 33.93 -6.56
N ALA A 66 38.26 33.91 -6.75
CA ALA A 66 38.95 33.00 -7.67
C ALA A 66 39.03 31.55 -7.12
N PRO A 67 39.27 30.53 -7.99
CA PRO A 67 38.91 29.12 -7.77
C PRO A 67 39.70 28.35 -6.70
N GLU A 68 40.64 28.98 -6.00
CA GLU A 68 41.52 28.31 -5.04
C GLU A 68 40.97 28.33 -3.60
N GLU A 69 39.91 29.08 -3.34
CA GLU A 69 39.14 29.08 -2.09
C GLU A 69 37.68 28.77 -2.44
N GLY A 70 37.21 27.55 -2.15
CA GLY A 70 35.98 26.96 -2.71
C GLY A 70 34.77 27.91 -2.86
N ASP A 71 34.07 27.75 -3.99
CA ASP A 71 33.01 28.61 -4.51
C ASP A 71 32.09 29.24 -3.45
N LEU A 72 32.25 30.53 -3.18
CA LEU A 72 31.37 31.32 -2.32
C LEU A 72 31.12 32.72 -2.91
N ALA A 73 29.85 33.15 -2.95
CA ALA A 73 29.42 34.45 -3.47
C ALA A 73 28.58 35.24 -2.44
N VAL A 74 28.70 36.58 -2.44
CA VAL A 74 27.94 37.51 -1.58
C VAL A 74 26.98 38.35 -2.45
N LEU A 75 25.72 38.52 -2.02
CA LEU A 75 24.62 39.08 -2.83
C LEU A 75 23.88 40.25 -2.13
N ARG A 76 23.41 41.26 -2.91
CA ARG A 76 22.61 42.42 -2.45
C ARG A 76 21.32 42.60 -3.29
N VAL A 77 20.18 43.00 -2.69
CA VAL A 77 18.81 42.86 -3.25
C VAL A 77 18.05 44.19 -3.40
N ASP A 78 17.38 44.44 -4.55
CA ASP A 78 16.41 45.55 -4.81
C ASP A 78 15.22 45.11 -5.75
N ASP A 79 14.13 45.92 -5.81
CA ASP A 79 12.67 45.71 -6.08
C ASP A 79 12.09 44.99 -7.37
N GLU A 80 10.75 44.78 -7.36
CA GLU A 80 9.80 43.82 -8.02
C GLU A 80 9.48 43.90 -9.56
N LEU A 81 8.97 42.79 -10.17
CA LEU A 81 8.38 42.70 -11.55
C LEU A 81 7.18 41.69 -11.70
N PRO A 82 6.33 41.76 -12.76
CA PRO A 82 4.88 41.49 -12.69
C PRO A 82 4.27 40.34 -13.56
N HIS A 83 4.95 39.21 -13.83
CA HIS A 83 4.37 38.14 -14.69
C HIS A 83 4.37 36.74 -14.04
N ALA A 84 3.22 36.34 -13.49
CA ALA A 84 2.87 34.96 -13.15
C ALA A 84 1.61 34.56 -13.94
N LEU A 85 1.60 33.39 -14.58
CA LEU A 85 0.43 32.89 -15.32
C LEU A 85 -0.59 32.31 -14.33
N GLU A 86 -1.83 32.80 -14.38
CA GLU A 86 -2.90 32.39 -13.46
C GLU A 86 -3.66 31.15 -13.96
N LEU A 87 -3.97 30.23 -13.05
CA LEU A 87 -4.88 29.11 -13.30
C LEU A 87 -6.33 29.59 -13.26
N VAL A 88 -7.18 29.10 -14.17
CA VAL A 88 -8.62 29.37 -14.11
C VAL A 88 -9.24 28.68 -12.89
N ALA A 89 -9.95 29.44 -12.06
CA ALA A 89 -10.61 28.92 -10.87
C ALA A 89 -11.70 27.88 -11.21
N PRO A 90 -11.95 26.88 -10.36
CA PRO A 90 -12.95 25.83 -10.62
C PRO A 90 -14.34 26.40 -10.92
N ASP A 91 -14.71 27.48 -10.25
CA ASP A 91 -16.03 28.12 -10.37
C ASP A 91 -16.18 28.92 -11.68
N GLU A 92 -15.06 29.31 -12.31
CA GLU A 92 -15.02 30.02 -13.60
C GLU A 92 -14.89 29.08 -14.80
N SER A 93 -14.48 27.82 -14.57
CA SER A 93 -14.25 26.82 -15.61
C SER A 93 -15.51 26.38 -16.37
N GLY A 94 -16.71 26.61 -15.81
CA GLY A 94 -17.98 26.34 -16.48
C GLY A 94 -18.34 27.33 -17.59
N ALA A 95 -17.54 28.40 -17.75
CA ALA A 95 -17.81 29.50 -18.68
C ALA A 95 -16.84 29.56 -19.89
N THR A 96 -15.98 28.55 -20.10
CA THR A 96 -15.22 28.46 -21.37
C THR A 96 -16.21 28.21 -22.50
N GLN A 97 -16.57 29.29 -23.18
CA GLN A 97 -17.54 29.32 -24.27
C GLN A 97 -17.03 28.46 -25.44
N GLU A 98 -17.98 27.88 -26.18
CA GLU A 98 -17.71 27.19 -27.45
C GLU A 98 -17.05 28.18 -28.42
N ASN A 99 -16.07 27.72 -29.20
CA ASN A 99 -15.45 28.49 -30.30
C ASN A 99 -14.57 29.68 -29.84
N VAL A 100 -13.88 29.53 -28.70
CA VAL A 100 -12.91 30.52 -28.20
C VAL A 100 -11.54 30.31 -28.85
N ASP A 101 -10.95 31.42 -29.30
CA ASP A 101 -9.54 31.45 -29.74
C ASP A 101 -8.64 31.18 -28.52
N VAL A 102 -7.80 30.15 -28.65
CA VAL A 102 -6.84 29.73 -27.63
C VAL A 102 -5.44 29.69 -28.20
N GLU A 103 -4.45 29.86 -27.34
CA GLU A 103 -3.05 29.77 -27.73
C GLU A 103 -2.41 28.52 -27.11
N LEU A 104 -1.80 27.71 -27.96
CA LEU A 104 -1.04 26.53 -27.58
C LEU A 104 0.44 26.91 -27.46
N VAL A 105 1.06 26.58 -26.32
CA VAL A 105 2.48 26.88 -26.09
C VAL A 105 3.29 25.61 -26.29
N GLY A 106 3.81 25.42 -27.50
CA GLY A 106 4.63 24.27 -27.87
C GLY A 106 6.14 24.53 -27.78
N TYR A 107 6.92 23.44 -27.87
CA TYR A 107 8.37 23.48 -27.97
C TYR A 107 8.79 22.97 -29.36
N ARG A 108 9.57 23.75 -30.13
CA ARG A 108 10.01 23.33 -31.47
C ARG A 108 11.47 22.85 -31.44
N ASP A 109 11.70 21.62 -31.90
CA ASP A 109 12.99 20.97 -32.16
C ASP A 109 14.06 21.16 -31.08
N CYS A 110 13.82 20.51 -29.94
CA CYS A 110 14.76 20.47 -28.82
C CYS A 110 15.84 19.40 -28.96
N LEU A 111 15.69 18.35 -29.79
CA LEU A 111 16.66 17.26 -29.80
C LEU A 111 17.99 17.69 -30.47
N ASP A 112 17.93 18.35 -31.63
CA ASP A 112 19.14 18.78 -32.34
C ASP A 112 19.79 20.03 -31.70
N ASN A 113 18.98 20.96 -31.16
CA ASN A 113 19.49 22.16 -30.46
C ASN A 113 20.00 21.87 -29.03
N ALA A 114 19.46 20.86 -28.32
CA ALA A 114 19.95 20.49 -26.99
C ALA A 114 21.29 19.75 -27.05
N LEU A 115 21.53 18.99 -28.12
CA LEU A 115 22.83 18.38 -28.38
C LEU A 115 23.91 19.43 -28.68
N GLU A 116 23.55 20.61 -29.21
CA GLU A 116 24.45 21.75 -29.45
C GLU A 116 24.42 22.86 -28.36
N LYS A 117 23.71 22.62 -27.23
CA LYS A 117 23.72 23.45 -25.99
C LYS A 117 23.41 24.96 -26.13
N ARG A 118 22.51 25.43 -27.00
CA ARG A 118 22.10 26.86 -26.99
C ARG A 118 20.62 27.10 -27.33
N ALA A 119 19.84 27.44 -26.30
CA ALA A 119 18.46 27.99 -26.28
C ALA A 119 17.27 27.01 -26.45
N VAL A 120 16.17 27.34 -25.76
CA VAL A 120 14.83 26.76 -25.94
C VAL A 120 13.95 27.82 -26.62
N VAL A 121 13.33 27.48 -27.75
CA VAL A 121 12.39 28.37 -28.46
C VAL A 121 10.96 27.91 -28.14
N LEU A 122 10.22 28.76 -27.42
CA LEU A 122 8.78 28.61 -27.24
C LEU A 122 8.09 29.10 -28.51
N HIS A 123 7.21 28.28 -29.08
CA HIS A 123 6.31 28.73 -30.14
C HIS A 123 4.87 28.76 -29.65
N TRP A 124 4.13 29.68 -30.24
CA TRP A 124 2.73 29.93 -29.94
C TRP A 124 1.94 29.59 -31.19
N THR A 125 1.05 28.61 -31.08
CA THR A 125 0.18 28.19 -32.17
C THR A 125 -1.25 28.57 -31.77
N SER A 126 -1.89 29.45 -32.55
CA SER A 126 -3.28 29.81 -32.30
C SER A 126 -4.20 28.70 -32.82
N ALA A 127 -5.12 28.23 -31.99
CA ALA A 127 -6.10 27.21 -32.34
C ALA A 127 -7.49 27.61 -31.81
N LYS A 128 -8.54 26.96 -32.30
CA LYS A 128 -9.89 27.12 -31.74
C LYS A 128 -10.31 25.88 -30.98
N LEU A 129 -10.96 26.08 -29.84
CA LEU A 129 -11.57 24.99 -29.08
C LEU A 129 -12.94 24.65 -29.69
N LEU A 130 -13.06 23.44 -30.23
CA LEU A 130 -14.29 22.88 -30.79
C LEU A 130 -15.16 22.25 -29.69
N PRO A 131 -16.49 22.30 -29.83
CA PRO A 131 -17.43 21.77 -28.84
C PRO A 131 -17.30 20.24 -28.70
N ASP A 132 -17.59 19.76 -27.50
CA ASP A 132 -17.61 18.34 -27.15
C ASP A 132 -18.95 17.72 -27.58
N GLU A 133 -19.06 17.28 -28.85
CA GLU A 133 -20.32 16.77 -29.41
C GLU A 133 -20.78 15.44 -28.76
N GLU A 134 -19.86 14.66 -28.17
CA GLU A 134 -20.13 13.32 -27.62
C GLU A 134 -19.89 13.17 -26.10
N GLY A 135 -19.50 14.24 -25.41
CA GLY A 135 -19.21 14.21 -23.97
C GLY A 135 -17.87 13.54 -23.60
N LEU A 136 -16.96 13.42 -24.57
CA LEU A 136 -15.68 12.71 -24.44
C LEU A 136 -14.53 13.66 -24.08
N ALA A 137 -14.48 14.86 -24.69
CA ALA A 137 -13.65 16.03 -24.34
C ALA A 137 -13.70 17.05 -25.51
N PRO A 138 -13.50 18.36 -25.26
CA PRO A 138 -13.37 19.36 -26.33
C PRO A 138 -12.13 19.11 -27.21
N GLN A 139 -12.21 19.47 -28.49
CA GLN A 139 -11.14 19.24 -29.48
C GLN A 139 -10.46 20.55 -29.92
N LEU A 140 -9.22 20.49 -30.44
CA LEU A 140 -8.64 21.63 -31.16
C LEU A 140 -9.03 21.57 -32.65
N SER A 141 -9.23 22.74 -33.26
CA SER A 141 -9.56 22.88 -34.68
C SER A 141 -8.43 22.50 -35.64
N GLU A 142 -7.22 22.37 -35.13
CA GLU A 142 -6.01 22.05 -35.90
C GLU A 142 -5.35 20.81 -35.30
N PRO A 143 -4.78 19.92 -36.13
CA PRO A 143 -4.05 18.75 -35.65
C PRO A 143 -2.81 19.19 -34.88
N LEU A 144 -2.45 18.40 -33.87
CA LEU A 144 -1.32 18.69 -33.01
C LEU A 144 -0.01 18.34 -33.74
N GLY A 145 0.99 19.24 -33.68
CA GLY A 145 2.36 18.85 -34.05
C GLY A 145 2.91 17.79 -33.08
N ASN A 146 3.79 16.90 -33.56
CA ASN A 146 4.41 15.85 -32.72
C ASN A 146 5.08 16.38 -31.44
N ASN A 147 5.48 17.66 -31.41
CA ASN A 147 6.16 18.29 -30.29
C ASN A 147 5.24 19.15 -29.39
N GLU A 148 3.95 19.19 -29.70
CA GLU A 148 2.95 19.98 -28.99
C GLU A 148 2.12 19.12 -28.01
N ALA A 149 2.35 17.80 -27.97
CA ALA A 149 1.66 16.88 -27.07
C ALA A 149 2.03 17.16 -25.61
N GLY A 150 1.01 17.41 -24.77
CA GLY A 150 1.20 17.82 -23.38
C GLY A 150 1.40 19.33 -23.18
N ALA A 151 1.28 20.15 -24.24
CA ALA A 151 1.39 21.60 -24.12
C ALA A 151 0.20 22.23 -23.37
N PRO A 152 0.44 23.26 -22.53
CA PRO A 152 -0.63 24.01 -21.91
C PRO A 152 -1.38 24.85 -22.96
N ILE A 153 -2.70 24.89 -22.83
CA ILE A 153 -3.59 25.72 -23.65
C ILE A 153 -3.98 26.94 -22.83
N LEU A 154 -3.79 28.12 -23.40
CA LEU A 154 -4.09 29.40 -22.79
C LEU A 154 -5.31 30.06 -23.43
N ASP A 155 -6.14 30.72 -22.61
CA ASP A 155 -7.20 31.60 -23.11
C ASP A 155 -6.65 32.98 -23.53
N ALA A 156 -7.51 33.83 -24.09
CA ALA A 156 -7.18 35.20 -24.49
C ALA A 156 -6.72 36.12 -23.33
N ARG A 157 -6.77 35.65 -22.07
CA ARG A 157 -6.23 36.34 -20.89
C ARG A 157 -4.92 35.71 -20.40
N HIS A 158 -4.32 34.83 -21.20
CA HIS A 158 -3.14 34.03 -20.87
C HIS A 158 -3.29 33.16 -19.61
N ARG A 159 -4.50 32.67 -19.34
CA ARG A 159 -4.77 31.73 -18.25
C ARG A 159 -4.79 30.31 -18.78
N ILE A 160 -4.25 29.36 -18.03
CA ILE A 160 -4.26 27.96 -18.45
C ILE A 160 -5.69 27.42 -18.32
N VAL A 161 -6.22 26.86 -19.41
CA VAL A 161 -7.58 26.28 -19.48
C VAL A 161 -7.59 24.76 -19.66
N GLY A 162 -6.52 24.18 -20.21
CA GLY A 162 -6.40 22.74 -20.41
C GLY A 162 -5.01 22.31 -20.89
N ILE A 163 -4.85 21.01 -21.15
CA ILE A 163 -3.63 20.41 -21.72
C ILE A 163 -4.02 19.66 -23.00
N ALA A 164 -3.26 19.84 -24.07
CA ALA A 164 -3.52 19.21 -25.36
C ALA A 164 -2.94 17.78 -25.42
N PHE A 165 -3.70 16.83 -25.97
CA PHE A 165 -3.29 15.45 -26.19
C PHE A 165 -3.67 14.99 -27.60
N GLN A 166 -2.85 14.12 -28.18
CA GLN A 166 -3.15 13.50 -29.46
C GLN A 166 -4.15 12.35 -29.27
N GLY A 167 -5.22 12.33 -30.08
CA GLY A 167 -6.22 11.26 -30.10
C GLY A 167 -5.71 9.98 -30.75
N GLU A 168 -6.48 8.90 -30.62
CA GLU A 168 -6.09 7.56 -31.11
C GLU A 168 -5.91 7.49 -32.63
N ASP A 169 -6.62 8.34 -33.38
CA ASP A 169 -6.51 8.44 -34.84
C ASP A 169 -5.34 9.30 -35.31
N LEU A 170 -4.55 9.87 -34.39
CA LEU A 170 -3.42 10.79 -34.62
C LEU A 170 -3.79 12.12 -35.32
N GLU A 171 -4.97 12.22 -35.93
CA GLU A 171 -5.49 13.40 -36.61
C GLU A 171 -6.30 14.30 -35.67
N THR A 172 -6.92 13.74 -34.62
CA THR A 172 -7.65 14.53 -33.63
C THR A 172 -6.77 14.97 -32.47
N CYS A 173 -7.01 16.17 -31.97
CA CYS A 173 -6.40 16.66 -30.74
C CYS A 173 -7.48 16.85 -29.68
N LEU A 174 -7.38 16.11 -28.59
CA LEU A 174 -8.26 16.22 -27.42
C LEU A 174 -7.67 17.18 -26.40
N VAL A 175 -8.51 18.05 -25.85
CA VAL A 175 -8.13 18.96 -24.77
C VAL A 175 -8.62 18.40 -23.45
N PHE A 176 -7.70 18.13 -22.54
CA PHE A 176 -8.03 17.73 -21.18
C PHE A 176 -8.31 18.99 -20.33
N PRO A 177 -9.57 19.28 -19.95
CA PRO A 177 -9.88 20.51 -19.25
C PRO A 177 -9.34 20.49 -17.83
N ILE A 178 -8.87 21.65 -17.33
CA ILE A 178 -8.36 21.77 -15.95
C ILE A 178 -9.42 21.35 -14.91
N LYS A 179 -10.71 21.56 -15.19
CA LYS A 179 -11.79 21.08 -14.32
C LYS A 179 -11.78 19.56 -14.13
N ARG A 180 -11.58 18.81 -15.21
CA ARG A 180 -11.51 17.34 -15.17
C ARG A 180 -10.23 16.88 -14.47
N LEU A 181 -9.13 17.63 -14.59
CA LEU A 181 -7.90 17.42 -13.83
C LEU A 181 -8.14 17.61 -12.32
N TYR A 182 -8.87 18.65 -11.93
CA TYR A 182 -9.28 18.86 -10.54
C TYR A 182 -10.19 17.73 -10.03
N GLU A 183 -11.14 17.27 -10.84
CA GLU A 183 -12.06 16.18 -10.46
C GLU A 183 -11.37 14.82 -10.32
N LEU A 184 -10.40 14.51 -11.20
CA LEU A 184 -9.56 13.30 -11.08
C LEU A 184 -8.64 13.36 -9.86
N ASN A 185 -8.00 14.50 -9.62
CA ASN A 185 -7.12 14.66 -8.46
C ASN A 185 -7.89 14.69 -7.12
N ARG A 186 -9.16 15.09 -7.12
CA ARG A 186 -10.04 15.00 -5.94
C ARG A 186 -10.34 13.54 -5.55
N LYS A 187 -10.22 12.59 -6.50
CA LYS A 187 -10.43 11.15 -6.28
C LYS A 187 -9.15 10.41 -5.85
N TRP A 188 -7.97 10.98 -6.08
CA TRP A 188 -6.69 10.41 -5.62
C TRP A 188 -6.29 11.03 -4.28
N LYS A 189 -6.79 10.47 -3.17
CA LYS A 189 -6.07 10.60 -1.89
C LYS A 189 -4.80 9.77 -2.02
N ILE A 190 -3.65 10.38 -2.30
CA ILE A 190 -2.35 9.69 -2.25
C ILE A 190 -2.19 9.18 -0.80
N PRO A 191 -2.20 7.86 -0.56
CA PRO A 191 -1.97 7.33 0.76
C PRO A 191 -0.47 7.44 1.04
N VAL A 192 -0.09 8.33 1.96
CA VAL A 192 1.25 8.32 2.54
C VAL A 192 1.29 7.22 3.59
N GLY A 193 1.34 5.97 3.13
CA GLY A 193 1.56 4.78 3.95
C GLY A 193 2.92 4.16 3.61
N SER A 194 3.69 3.83 4.64
CA SER A 194 5.10 3.43 4.60
C SER A 194 5.38 2.22 3.69
N ALA A 195 6.04 2.45 2.56
CA ALA A 195 6.79 1.43 1.83
C ALA A 195 8.18 1.25 2.48
N ALA A 196 8.66 0.01 2.51
CA ALA A 196 9.90 -0.39 3.17
C ALA A 196 11.10 0.48 2.76
N GLN A 197 11.81 1.00 3.77
CA GLN A 197 13.04 1.77 3.62
C GLN A 197 14.14 0.91 2.98
N ASN A 198 14.39 1.12 1.69
CA ASN A 198 15.75 1.11 1.16
C ASN A 198 16.08 2.57 0.85
N GLU A 199 16.57 3.29 1.87
CA GLU A 199 17.12 4.63 1.71
C GLU A 199 18.30 4.56 0.74
N ILE A 200 18.11 5.01 -0.50
CA ILE A 200 19.23 5.43 -1.34
C ILE A 200 19.72 6.75 -0.75
N LYS A 201 20.64 6.66 0.20
CA LYS A 201 21.35 7.81 0.76
C LYS A 201 22.22 8.43 -0.34
N SER A 202 22.39 9.75 -0.29
CA SER A 202 23.38 10.44 -1.11
C SER A 202 24.75 9.76 -0.99
N PRO A 203 25.52 9.66 -2.09
CA PRO A 203 26.87 9.12 -2.01
C PRO A 203 27.68 9.95 -1.02
N THR A 204 28.33 9.25 -0.09
CA THR A 204 29.21 9.90 0.89
C THR A 204 30.42 10.51 0.18
N THR A 205 31.05 11.53 0.77
CA THR A 205 32.29 12.12 0.23
C THR A 205 33.37 11.07 -0.04
N ALA A 206 33.41 10.00 0.77
CA ALA A 206 34.31 8.86 0.58
C ALA A 206 33.99 8.08 -0.70
N GLN A 207 32.70 7.84 -1.01
CA GLN A 207 32.26 7.18 -2.24
C GLN A 207 32.55 8.03 -3.48
N SER A 208 32.35 9.35 -3.40
CA SER A 208 32.68 10.27 -4.50
C SER A 208 34.19 10.32 -4.77
N LEU A 209 35.03 10.32 -3.74
CA LEU A 209 36.48 10.26 -3.88
C LEU A 209 36.96 8.87 -4.39
N ALA A 210 36.33 7.79 -3.95
CA ALA A 210 36.60 6.44 -4.47
C ALA A 210 36.30 6.37 -5.98
N LEU A 211 35.20 6.99 -6.42
CA LEU A 211 34.86 7.09 -7.84
C LEU A 211 35.91 7.88 -8.64
N MET A 212 36.45 8.97 -8.09
CA MET A 212 37.54 9.72 -8.74
C MET A 212 38.79 8.85 -8.96
N HIS A 213 39.16 8.03 -7.98
CA HIS A 213 40.27 7.09 -8.13
C HIS A 213 40.02 6.03 -9.23
N ILE A 214 38.78 5.56 -9.37
CA ILE A 214 38.40 4.61 -10.43
C ILE A 214 38.45 5.27 -11.81
N VAL A 215 37.94 6.49 -11.93
CA VAL A 215 37.98 7.25 -13.19
C VAL A 215 39.43 7.53 -13.59
N ALA A 216 40.31 7.87 -12.64
CA ALA A 216 41.74 8.03 -12.90
C ALA A 216 42.37 6.72 -13.43
N ALA A 217 42.10 5.58 -12.79
CA ALA A 217 42.59 4.28 -13.25
C ALA A 217 42.07 3.91 -14.66
N GLN A 218 40.81 4.19 -14.96
CA GLN A 218 40.20 3.95 -16.28
C GLN A 218 40.78 4.86 -17.36
N HIS A 219 41.05 6.12 -17.02
CA HIS A 219 41.69 7.06 -17.93
C HIS A 219 43.14 6.66 -18.24
N ASP A 220 43.88 6.18 -17.24
CA ASP A 220 45.22 5.60 -17.44
C ASP A 220 45.16 4.30 -18.25
N GLU A 221 44.10 3.51 -18.13
CA GLU A 221 43.89 2.33 -18.98
C GLU A 221 43.71 2.72 -20.45
N GLN A 222 42.98 3.79 -20.75
CA GLN A 222 42.81 4.28 -22.13
C GLN A 222 44.09 4.85 -22.74
N ARG A 223 45.09 5.19 -21.92
CA ARG A 223 46.38 5.74 -22.34
C ARG A 223 47.51 4.71 -22.36
N ASP A 224 47.19 3.41 -22.24
CA ASP A 224 48.16 2.33 -22.08
C ASP A 224 49.14 2.58 -20.91
N GLY A 225 48.63 3.16 -19.82
CA GLY A 225 49.40 3.47 -18.61
C GLY A 225 49.93 2.23 -17.90
N ASN A 226 50.85 2.43 -16.94
CA ASN A 226 51.47 1.35 -16.21
C ASN A 226 50.43 0.62 -15.33
N PRO A 227 50.23 -0.71 -15.47
CA PRO A 227 49.29 -1.47 -14.63
C PRO A 227 49.58 -1.35 -13.12
N ALA A 228 50.84 -1.13 -12.72
CA ALA A 228 51.19 -0.93 -11.32
C ALA A 228 50.60 0.38 -10.74
N GLU A 229 50.53 1.44 -11.54
CA GLU A 229 49.95 2.72 -11.12
C GLU A 229 48.43 2.62 -11.02
N ARG A 230 47.78 1.91 -11.96
CA ARG A 230 46.34 1.63 -11.89
C ARG A 230 45.95 0.81 -10.66
N ILE A 231 46.76 -0.18 -10.28
CA ILE A 231 46.55 -0.95 -9.04
C ILE A 231 46.56 -0.03 -7.82
N GLU A 232 47.45 0.95 -7.76
CA GLU A 232 47.47 1.92 -6.65
C GLU A 232 46.24 2.84 -6.64
N HIS A 233 45.72 3.23 -7.82
CA HIS A 233 44.45 3.94 -7.91
C HIS A 233 43.28 3.07 -7.42
N TYR A 234 43.18 1.79 -7.81
CA TYR A 234 42.14 0.90 -7.31
C TYR A 234 42.28 0.61 -5.80
N ARG A 235 43.49 0.45 -5.27
CA ARG A 235 43.73 0.35 -3.82
C ARG A 235 43.37 1.65 -3.10
N GLY A 236 43.61 2.80 -3.72
CA GLY A 236 43.11 4.11 -3.27
C GLY A 236 41.59 4.13 -3.13
N ALA A 237 40.88 3.66 -4.15
CA ALA A 237 39.42 3.52 -4.11
C ALA A 237 38.96 2.55 -3.02
N LEU A 238 39.61 1.39 -2.85
CA LEU A 238 39.27 0.40 -1.82
C LEU A 238 39.55 0.86 -0.38
N ARG A 239 40.54 1.74 -0.18
CA ARG A 239 40.78 2.39 1.12
C ARG A 239 39.64 3.34 1.52
N LEU A 240 39.01 3.97 0.53
CA LEU A 240 37.92 4.93 0.72
C LEU A 240 36.56 4.25 0.77
N ASP A 241 36.34 3.26 -0.10
CA ASP A 241 35.13 2.43 -0.15
C ASP A 241 35.50 0.95 -0.35
N PRO A 242 35.56 0.16 0.74
CA PRO A 242 35.82 -1.27 0.68
C PRO A 242 34.72 -2.08 -0.04
N GLN A 243 33.55 -1.49 -0.29
CA GLN A 243 32.42 -2.11 -0.97
C GLN A 243 32.35 -1.75 -2.46
N CYS A 244 33.34 -1.05 -2.99
CA CYS A 244 33.37 -0.73 -4.42
C CYS A 244 33.77 -1.96 -5.26
N GLY A 245 32.77 -2.68 -5.80
CA GLY A 245 32.99 -3.88 -6.62
C GLY A 245 33.86 -3.63 -7.86
N ALA A 246 33.75 -2.46 -8.49
CA ALA A 246 34.54 -2.11 -9.67
C ALA A 246 36.05 -1.98 -9.36
N ALA A 247 36.40 -1.48 -8.17
CA ALA A 247 37.79 -1.39 -7.74
C ALA A 247 38.39 -2.77 -7.42
N HIS A 248 37.61 -3.67 -6.79
CA HIS A 248 38.02 -5.07 -6.58
C HIS A 248 38.29 -5.79 -7.91
N LEU A 249 37.44 -5.58 -8.92
CA LEU A 249 37.66 -6.13 -10.27
C LEU A 249 38.92 -5.55 -10.92
N GLY A 250 39.14 -4.24 -10.79
CA GLY A 250 40.31 -3.54 -11.32
C GLY A 250 41.64 -4.09 -10.76
N VAL A 251 41.72 -4.29 -9.44
CA VAL A 251 42.90 -4.89 -8.79
C VAL A 251 43.15 -6.31 -9.33
N ALA A 252 42.12 -7.16 -9.35
CA ALA A 252 42.26 -8.53 -9.83
C ALA A 252 42.75 -8.58 -11.28
N ARG A 253 42.19 -7.73 -12.16
CA ARG A 253 42.52 -7.68 -13.58
C ARG A 253 43.96 -7.23 -13.84
N ASP A 254 44.38 -6.10 -13.26
CA ASP A 254 45.70 -5.54 -13.55
C ASP A 254 46.85 -6.32 -12.87
N LYS A 255 46.63 -6.91 -11.68
CA LYS A 255 47.60 -7.85 -11.09
C LYS A 255 47.74 -9.13 -11.91
N SER A 256 46.62 -9.65 -12.43
CA SER A 256 46.64 -10.82 -13.32
C SER A 256 47.41 -10.53 -14.62
N ARG A 257 47.33 -9.30 -15.16
CA ARG A 257 48.15 -8.85 -16.32
C ARG A 257 49.64 -8.75 -16.01
N LEU A 258 49.99 -8.38 -14.78
CA LEU A 258 51.38 -8.41 -14.28
C LEU A 258 51.89 -9.83 -13.99
N GLY A 259 51.01 -10.85 -14.06
CA GLY A 259 51.34 -12.24 -13.73
C GLY A 259 51.40 -12.53 -12.23
N GLU A 260 50.95 -11.60 -11.39
CA GLU A 260 50.90 -11.73 -9.93
C GLU A 260 49.59 -12.40 -9.52
N LEU A 261 49.59 -13.73 -9.42
CA LEU A 261 48.43 -14.53 -8.98
C LEU A 261 48.55 -14.90 -7.49
N ASP A 262 48.37 -13.91 -6.63
CA ASP A 262 48.42 -14.05 -5.18
C ASP A 262 47.03 -14.04 -4.52
N ASP A 263 46.99 -14.23 -3.20
CA ASP A 263 45.75 -14.29 -2.41
C ASP A 263 44.89 -13.01 -2.57
N GLU A 264 45.50 -11.85 -2.81
CA GLU A 264 44.80 -10.58 -3.04
C GLU A 264 43.95 -10.63 -4.31
N VAL A 265 44.43 -11.26 -5.39
CA VAL A 265 43.67 -11.44 -6.63
C VAL A 265 42.43 -12.30 -6.41
N PHE A 266 42.57 -13.44 -5.73
CA PHE A 266 41.44 -14.35 -5.51
C PHE A 266 40.39 -13.76 -4.57
N HIS A 267 40.83 -13.04 -3.54
CA HIS A 267 39.93 -12.36 -2.62
C HIS A 267 39.18 -11.21 -3.32
N SER A 268 39.87 -10.42 -4.13
CA SER A 268 39.26 -9.33 -4.90
C SER A 268 38.28 -9.85 -5.95
N LEU A 269 38.55 -10.99 -6.60
CA LEU A 269 37.60 -11.65 -7.51
C LEU A 269 36.31 -12.10 -6.80
N GLY A 270 36.43 -12.72 -5.62
CA GLY A 270 35.27 -13.13 -4.83
C GLY A 270 34.41 -11.94 -4.37
N ARG A 271 35.05 -10.83 -3.96
CA ARG A 271 34.36 -9.60 -3.57
C ARG A 271 33.72 -8.88 -4.74
N ALA A 272 34.37 -8.83 -5.90
CA ALA A 272 33.75 -8.30 -7.11
C ALA A 272 32.48 -9.08 -7.49
N CYS A 273 32.50 -10.41 -7.38
CA CYS A 273 31.32 -11.25 -7.63
C CYS A 273 30.20 -11.09 -6.58
N GLU A 274 30.51 -10.60 -5.40
CA GLU A 274 29.51 -10.33 -4.35
C GLU A 274 28.84 -8.95 -4.54
N LEU A 275 29.64 -7.98 -4.97
CA LEU A 275 29.27 -6.56 -4.94
C LEU A 275 28.73 -6.06 -6.29
N LEU A 276 29.13 -6.68 -7.41
CA LEU A 276 28.66 -6.31 -8.75
C LEU A 276 27.33 -7.01 -9.08
N SER A 277 26.54 -6.37 -9.92
CA SER A 277 25.25 -6.91 -10.36
C SER A 277 25.44 -8.13 -11.28
N ALA A 278 24.50 -9.08 -11.26
CA ALA A 278 24.59 -10.27 -12.13
C ALA A 278 24.63 -9.93 -13.62
N SER A 279 24.13 -8.75 -14.01
CA SER A 279 24.23 -8.20 -15.37
C SER A 279 25.66 -7.89 -15.80
N GLU A 280 26.60 -7.64 -14.88
CA GLU A 280 27.96 -7.21 -15.20
C GLU A 280 28.91 -8.36 -15.57
N TRP A 281 28.59 -9.60 -15.18
CA TRP A 281 29.27 -10.81 -15.67
C TRP A 281 28.40 -11.63 -16.62
N SER A 282 27.23 -11.10 -17.03
CA SER A 282 26.45 -11.69 -18.10
C SER A 282 27.30 -11.76 -19.38
N PRO A 283 27.21 -12.82 -20.16
CA PRO A 283 27.88 -12.93 -21.46
C PRO A 283 27.44 -11.87 -22.49
N GLN A 284 26.34 -11.18 -22.22
CA GLN A 284 25.83 -10.02 -22.98
C GLN A 284 26.44 -8.69 -22.52
N CYS A 285 27.21 -8.68 -21.43
CA CYS A 285 27.91 -7.50 -20.95
C CYS A 285 28.99 -7.06 -21.95
N ARG A 286 29.07 -5.74 -22.20
CA ARG A 286 30.11 -5.16 -23.06
C ARG A 286 31.51 -5.31 -22.47
N ASP A 287 31.65 -5.32 -21.14
CA ASP A 287 32.93 -5.58 -20.48
C ASP A 287 33.06 -7.07 -20.14
N ARG A 288 33.83 -7.79 -20.96
CA ARG A 288 34.09 -9.23 -20.77
C ARG A 288 35.22 -9.52 -19.79
N SER A 289 35.80 -8.51 -19.13
CA SER A 289 37.02 -8.69 -18.32
C SER A 289 36.83 -9.66 -17.16
N LEU A 290 35.71 -9.57 -16.42
CA LEU A 290 35.40 -10.47 -15.31
C LEU A 290 35.10 -11.89 -15.80
N ALA A 291 34.26 -12.04 -16.83
CA ALA A 291 33.97 -13.34 -17.43
C ALA A 291 35.24 -14.04 -17.95
N ASN A 292 36.15 -13.30 -18.59
CA ASN A 292 37.43 -13.83 -19.09
C ASN A 292 38.35 -14.31 -17.95
N LEU A 293 38.38 -13.59 -16.82
CA LEU A 293 39.13 -14.02 -15.63
C LEU A 293 38.51 -15.28 -15.00
N LEU A 294 37.18 -15.36 -14.93
CA LEU A 294 36.46 -16.52 -14.40
C LEU A 294 36.57 -17.76 -15.29
N CYS A 295 36.66 -17.60 -16.60
CA CYS A 295 36.89 -18.71 -17.54
C CYS A 295 38.35 -19.21 -17.56
N SER A 296 39.29 -18.50 -16.92
CA SER A 296 40.69 -18.89 -16.88
C SER A 296 40.94 -20.03 -15.89
N SER A 297 41.44 -21.16 -16.38
CA SER A 297 41.71 -22.37 -15.57
C SER A 297 42.68 -22.12 -14.40
N LYS A 298 43.66 -21.21 -14.59
CA LYS A 298 44.61 -20.81 -13.54
C LYS A 298 43.91 -20.05 -12.40
N HIS A 299 42.97 -19.18 -12.74
CA HIS A 299 42.24 -18.38 -11.75
C HIS A 299 41.22 -19.23 -10.99
N LEU A 300 40.51 -20.12 -11.69
CA LEU A 300 39.55 -21.04 -11.06
C LEU A 300 40.24 -22.01 -10.08
N HIS A 301 41.45 -22.49 -10.41
CA HIS A 301 42.23 -23.35 -9.51
C HIS A 301 42.73 -22.59 -8.27
N GLY A 302 43.17 -21.35 -8.43
CA GLY A 302 43.56 -20.49 -7.32
C GLY A 302 42.39 -20.13 -6.39
N VAL A 303 41.23 -19.84 -6.97
CA VAL A 303 39.94 -19.66 -6.25
C VAL A 303 39.61 -20.89 -5.39
N VAL A 304 39.66 -22.09 -5.95
CA VAL A 304 39.40 -23.34 -5.21
C VAL A 304 40.37 -23.51 -4.04
N THR A 305 41.63 -23.12 -4.24
CA THR A 305 42.67 -23.24 -3.21
C THR A 305 42.46 -22.23 -2.09
N ALA A 306 42.07 -20.99 -2.42
CA ALA A 306 41.75 -19.94 -1.47
C ALA A 306 40.47 -20.27 -0.65
N VAL A 307 39.40 -20.75 -1.30
CA VAL A 307 38.17 -21.24 -0.63
C VAL A 307 38.51 -22.30 0.41
N ARG A 308 39.38 -23.25 0.04
CA ARG A 308 39.79 -24.35 0.93
C ARG A 308 40.62 -23.85 2.13
N ALA A 309 41.44 -22.82 1.94
CA ALA A 309 42.20 -22.19 3.01
C ALA A 309 41.29 -21.40 3.96
N ASP A 310 40.30 -20.69 3.45
CA ASP A 310 39.33 -19.90 4.22
C ASP A 310 38.34 -20.78 5.01
N LEU A 311 37.90 -21.89 4.42
CA LEU A 311 37.10 -22.91 5.11
C LEU A 311 37.85 -23.49 6.32
N LYS A 312 39.16 -23.73 6.19
CA LYS A 312 40.00 -24.18 7.31
C LYS A 312 40.15 -23.12 8.41
N LYS A 313 39.94 -21.84 8.09
CA LYS A 313 40.07 -20.69 9.00
C LYS A 313 38.71 -20.18 9.52
N ASN A 314 37.58 -20.82 9.16
CA ASN A 314 36.22 -20.41 9.51
C ASN A 314 35.84 -18.97 9.09
N LEU A 315 36.33 -18.50 7.93
CA LEU A 315 36.02 -17.17 7.41
C LEU A 315 34.64 -17.10 6.70
N PRO A 316 34.01 -15.91 6.58
CA PRO A 316 32.67 -15.77 5.97
C PRO A 316 32.66 -16.18 4.49
N LEU A 317 31.74 -17.08 4.10
CA LEU A 317 31.65 -17.65 2.74
C LEU A 317 30.78 -16.86 1.75
N ALA A 318 30.36 -15.63 2.09
CA ALA A 318 29.40 -14.87 1.27
C ALA A 318 29.93 -14.58 -0.14
N GLY A 319 31.17 -14.09 -0.26
CA GLY A 319 31.83 -13.84 -1.54
C GLY A 319 32.07 -15.12 -2.36
N TRP A 320 32.37 -16.25 -1.70
CA TRP A 320 32.56 -17.53 -2.36
C TRP A 320 31.26 -18.12 -2.92
N ALA A 321 30.13 -17.91 -2.24
CA ALA A 321 28.81 -18.33 -2.74
C ALA A 321 28.34 -17.48 -3.93
N ALA A 322 28.66 -16.18 -3.95
CA ALA A 322 28.37 -15.31 -5.09
C ALA A 322 29.21 -15.67 -6.32
N LEU A 323 30.49 -15.98 -6.12
CA LEU A 323 31.39 -16.50 -7.14
C LEU A 323 30.90 -17.84 -7.73
N GLY A 324 30.40 -18.74 -6.88
CA GLY A 324 29.81 -20.01 -7.33
C GLY A 324 28.61 -19.82 -8.26
N ARG A 325 27.75 -18.84 -7.98
CA ARG A 325 26.61 -18.50 -8.86
C ARG A 325 27.05 -17.89 -10.18
N ALA A 326 28.01 -16.95 -10.15
CA ALA A 326 28.55 -16.36 -11.38
C ALA A 326 29.18 -17.41 -12.31
N ILE A 327 29.86 -18.42 -11.75
CA ILE A 327 30.40 -19.55 -12.51
C ILE A 327 29.27 -20.43 -13.07
N ASP A 328 28.22 -20.70 -12.31
CA ASP A 328 27.05 -21.47 -12.77
C ASP A 328 26.35 -20.78 -13.95
N ASP A 329 26.07 -19.48 -13.83
CA ASP A 329 25.46 -18.66 -14.89
C ASP A 329 26.28 -18.70 -16.19
N LEU A 330 27.62 -18.63 -16.08
CA LEU A 330 28.53 -18.71 -17.22
C LEU A 330 28.54 -20.11 -17.86
N VAL A 331 28.49 -21.17 -17.04
CA VAL A 331 28.44 -22.57 -17.49
C VAL A 331 27.10 -22.85 -18.19
N GLN A 332 25.97 -22.45 -17.58
CA GLN A 332 24.64 -22.63 -18.17
C GLN A 332 24.48 -21.88 -19.48
N TYR A 333 25.10 -20.70 -19.62
CA TYR A 333 25.12 -20.00 -20.90
C TYR A 333 25.94 -20.72 -21.98
N HIS A 334 27.11 -21.27 -21.64
CA HIS A 334 27.97 -21.95 -22.62
C HIS A 334 27.45 -23.33 -23.04
N TYR A 335 26.75 -24.04 -22.16
CA TYR A 335 26.26 -25.40 -22.40
C TYR A 335 24.74 -25.51 -22.56
N GLY A 336 24.00 -24.41 -22.38
CA GLY A 336 22.55 -24.35 -22.58
C GLY A 336 22.14 -24.22 -24.06
N PRO A 337 20.84 -24.35 -24.36
CA PRO A 337 20.31 -24.35 -25.73
C PRO A 337 20.66 -23.09 -26.53
N GLN A 338 20.79 -21.94 -25.85
CA GLN A 338 21.12 -20.65 -26.45
C GLN A 338 22.61 -20.53 -26.84
N GLY A 339 23.53 -21.17 -26.11
CA GLY A 339 24.97 -21.15 -26.38
C GLY A 339 25.37 -22.00 -27.58
N MET A 340 24.66 -23.11 -27.84
CA MET A 340 24.89 -23.96 -29.01
C MET A 340 24.58 -23.27 -30.34
N HIS A 341 23.65 -22.31 -30.37
CA HIS A 341 23.31 -21.59 -31.60
C HIS A 341 24.42 -20.61 -32.04
N PHE A 342 25.07 -19.92 -31.11
CA PHE A 342 26.14 -18.95 -31.44
C PHE A 342 27.47 -19.60 -31.86
N ALA A 343 27.74 -20.84 -31.44
CA ALA A 343 28.94 -21.58 -31.86
C ALA A 343 28.89 -22.05 -33.33
N SER A 344 27.72 -21.99 -33.98
CA SER A 344 27.52 -22.47 -35.35
C SER A 344 27.67 -21.40 -36.44
N GLU A 345 27.79 -20.11 -36.09
CA GLU A 345 27.80 -19.01 -37.07
C GLU A 345 29.16 -18.31 -37.29
N SER A 346 30.24 -18.70 -36.59
CA SER A 346 31.58 -18.12 -36.80
C SER A 346 32.44 -19.01 -37.72
N GLU A 347 32.23 -18.94 -39.03
CA GLU A 347 33.05 -19.67 -40.03
C GLU A 347 34.38 -19.00 -40.40
N ASP A 348 34.66 -17.77 -39.94
CA ASP A 348 35.92 -17.08 -40.25
C ASP A 348 36.75 -16.74 -39.01
N GLY A 349 37.89 -17.43 -38.85
CA GLY A 349 39.06 -16.91 -38.14
C GLY A 349 39.31 -17.34 -36.69
N GLY A 350 39.73 -18.59 -36.48
CA GLY A 350 40.94 -18.95 -35.70
C GLY A 350 41.13 -18.53 -34.23
N ALA A 351 40.11 -18.05 -33.49
CA ALA A 351 40.23 -17.86 -32.05
C ALA A 351 39.49 -18.99 -31.30
N GLU A 352 40.23 -19.99 -30.81
CA GLU A 352 39.67 -21.00 -29.89
C GLU A 352 39.04 -20.31 -28.68
N MET A 353 37.71 -20.41 -28.55
CA MET A 353 37.01 -19.99 -27.34
C MET A 353 37.49 -20.88 -26.16
N PRO A 354 37.90 -20.31 -25.02
CA PRO A 354 38.44 -21.08 -23.92
C PRO A 354 37.34 -21.98 -23.31
N ARG A 355 37.49 -23.30 -23.45
CA ARG A 355 36.62 -24.28 -22.78
C ARG A 355 36.81 -24.21 -21.27
N LEU A 356 35.71 -24.04 -20.52
CA LEU A 356 35.72 -24.11 -19.06
C LEU A 356 36.22 -25.50 -18.59
N PRO A 357 37.17 -25.57 -17.64
CA PRO A 357 37.61 -26.84 -17.08
C PRO A 357 36.50 -27.45 -16.20
N GLU A 358 35.70 -28.35 -16.80
CA GLU A 358 34.52 -29.03 -16.22
C GLU A 358 34.76 -29.59 -14.81
N LYS A 359 35.95 -30.16 -14.56
CA LYS A 359 36.31 -30.74 -13.25
C LYS A 359 36.48 -29.71 -12.13
N ALA A 360 36.92 -28.49 -12.45
CA ALA A 360 37.14 -27.45 -11.45
C ALA A 360 35.83 -26.68 -11.19
N ALA A 361 35.05 -26.40 -12.23
CA ALA A 361 33.71 -25.82 -12.13
C ALA A 361 32.75 -26.75 -11.36
N GLY A 362 32.72 -28.03 -11.70
CA GLY A 362 31.89 -29.03 -11.01
C GLY A 362 32.22 -29.17 -9.52
N ARG A 363 33.50 -29.01 -9.13
CA ARG A 363 33.91 -29.03 -7.71
C ARG A 363 33.52 -27.76 -6.96
N VAL A 364 33.59 -26.59 -7.60
CA VAL A 364 33.14 -25.32 -7.01
C VAL A 364 31.63 -25.36 -6.79
N LEU A 365 30.84 -25.81 -7.78
CA LEU A 365 29.39 -25.95 -7.69
C LEU A 365 28.96 -26.94 -6.59
N LEU A 366 29.68 -28.06 -6.44
CA LEU A 366 29.44 -29.03 -5.37
C LEU A 366 29.70 -28.47 -3.95
N TRP A 367 30.62 -27.52 -3.81
CA TRP A 367 31.00 -26.95 -2.51
C TRP A 367 30.18 -25.71 -2.16
N THR A 368 29.79 -24.91 -3.16
CA THR A 368 28.95 -23.72 -2.97
C THR A 368 27.46 -24.06 -2.89
N GLY A 369 27.06 -25.24 -3.39
CA GLY A 369 25.69 -25.76 -3.32
C GLY A 369 25.32 -26.53 -2.04
N GLN A 370 26.27 -26.81 -1.13
CA GLN A 370 25.94 -27.48 0.14
C GLN A 370 25.50 -26.49 1.23
N PRO A 371 24.46 -26.82 2.03
CA PRO A 371 24.01 -25.96 3.11
C PRO A 371 25.05 -25.87 4.24
N ARG A 372 25.16 -24.70 4.89
CA ARG A 372 26.09 -24.44 6.00
C ARG A 372 25.97 -25.43 7.18
N SER A 373 24.83 -26.10 7.34
CA SER A 373 24.61 -27.13 8.37
C SER A 373 25.17 -28.52 8.00
N VAL A 374 25.30 -28.85 6.70
CA VAL A 374 25.89 -30.12 6.24
C VAL A 374 27.42 -30.04 6.25
N ILE A 375 27.98 -28.84 6.08
CA ILE A 375 29.42 -28.57 6.13
C ILE A 375 29.95 -28.50 7.58
N ALA A 376 29.08 -28.27 8.56
CA ALA A 376 29.46 -28.07 9.97
C ALA A 376 29.36 -29.33 10.85
N ILE A 377 28.95 -30.48 10.30
CA ILE A 377 28.84 -31.74 11.07
C ILE A 377 30.09 -32.59 10.77
N PRO A 378 30.84 -33.05 11.80
CA PRO A 378 32.03 -33.88 11.58
C PRO A 378 31.68 -35.12 10.76
N SER A 379 32.57 -35.49 9.82
CA SER A 379 32.38 -36.60 8.87
C SER A 379 32.18 -37.98 9.50
N HIS A 380 32.24 -38.08 10.83
CA HIS A 380 32.12 -39.31 11.58
C HIS A 380 30.67 -39.63 12.00
N ASP A 381 29.72 -38.70 11.84
CA ASP A 381 28.35 -38.80 12.38
C ASP A 381 27.22 -38.99 11.35
N GLN A 382 27.51 -39.29 10.07
CA GLN A 382 26.48 -39.86 9.16
C GLN A 382 27.05 -40.80 8.08
N PRO A 383 26.50 -42.02 7.91
CA PRO A 383 26.66 -42.84 6.72
C PRO A 383 25.42 -42.77 5.81
N ASP A 384 25.66 -42.59 4.51
CA ASP A 384 24.93 -43.09 3.31
C ASP A 384 23.44 -42.76 3.07
N ILE A 385 22.63 -42.49 4.09
CA ILE A 385 21.17 -42.27 3.96
C ILE A 385 20.82 -40.98 3.24
N LEU A 386 21.56 -39.88 3.48
CA LEU A 386 21.36 -38.61 2.74
C LEU A 386 21.87 -38.69 1.30
N ARG A 387 22.84 -39.56 1.00
CA ARG A 387 23.34 -39.80 -0.37
C ARG A 387 22.36 -40.65 -1.16
N ALA A 388 21.75 -41.66 -0.53
CA ALA A 388 20.71 -42.48 -1.13
C ALA A 388 19.42 -41.66 -1.38
N ALA A 389 19.04 -40.75 -0.47
CA ALA A 389 17.93 -39.84 -0.69
C ALA A 389 18.14 -38.90 -1.89
N ALA A 390 19.37 -38.42 -2.11
CA ALA A 390 19.72 -37.61 -3.29
C ALA A 390 19.71 -38.44 -4.60
N PHE A 391 20.09 -39.72 -4.55
CA PHE A 391 20.08 -40.62 -5.71
C PHE A 391 18.67 -41.12 -6.07
N LEU A 392 17.80 -41.36 -5.08
CA LEU A 392 16.42 -41.82 -5.29
C LEU A 392 15.52 -40.76 -5.94
N LEU A 393 15.92 -39.49 -5.90
CA LEU A 393 15.22 -38.37 -6.53
C LEU A 393 15.55 -38.21 -8.03
N VAL A 394 16.44 -39.05 -8.58
CA VAL A 394 16.85 -39.04 -9.99
C VAL A 394 16.63 -40.45 -10.59
N ASP A 395 15.36 -40.84 -10.78
CA ASP A 395 14.84 -41.93 -11.63
C ASP A 395 15.49 -43.34 -11.61
N HIS A 396 16.40 -43.65 -10.67
CA HIS A 396 17.14 -44.92 -10.64
C HIS A 396 17.12 -45.59 -9.26
N ALA A 397 15.93 -45.99 -8.81
CA ALA A 397 15.73 -46.62 -7.50
C ALA A 397 16.52 -47.93 -7.29
N GLU A 398 16.85 -48.65 -8.36
CA GLU A 398 17.64 -49.89 -8.29
C GLU A 398 19.13 -49.63 -8.02
N GLN A 399 19.66 -48.48 -8.43
CA GLN A 399 21.05 -48.10 -8.17
C GLN A 399 21.25 -47.59 -6.74
N ALA A 400 20.23 -46.97 -6.15
CA ALA A 400 20.28 -46.56 -4.74
C ALA A 400 20.40 -47.75 -3.77
N LEU A 401 19.81 -48.90 -4.12
CA LEU A 401 19.92 -50.15 -3.36
C LEU A 401 21.34 -50.73 -3.39
N PHE A 402 22.09 -50.54 -4.48
CA PHE A 402 23.47 -51.01 -4.63
C PHE A 402 24.47 -50.22 -3.76
N TRP A 403 24.17 -48.96 -3.43
CA TRP A 403 25.03 -48.09 -2.61
C TRP A 403 24.75 -48.19 -1.10
N LEU A 404 23.64 -48.82 -0.70
CA LEU A 404 23.30 -49.06 0.71
C LEU A 404 23.85 -50.39 1.25
N ASP A 405 24.49 -51.18 0.39
CA ASP A 405 25.04 -52.51 0.67
C ASP A 405 26.55 -52.43 0.98
N ASP A 406 26.92 -51.67 2.01
CA ASP A 406 28.29 -51.63 2.54
C ASP A 406 28.40 -52.54 3.78
N PRO A 407 29.16 -53.65 3.75
CA PRO A 407 28.98 -54.79 4.66
C PRO A 407 29.69 -54.65 6.03
N GLU A 408 29.92 -53.45 6.55
CA GLU A 408 30.74 -53.25 7.75
C GLU A 408 29.95 -53.17 9.09
N GLY A 409 28.67 -53.54 9.11
CA GLY A 409 27.83 -53.52 10.33
C GLY A 409 27.44 -54.90 10.85
N GLY A 410 27.47 -55.13 12.17
CA GLY A 410 27.05 -56.42 12.76
C GLY A 410 25.56 -56.77 12.54
N GLU A 411 25.25 -58.07 12.44
CA GLU A 411 23.97 -58.67 12.01
C GLU A 411 22.68 -58.06 12.62
N ASN A 412 22.70 -57.62 13.89
CA ASN A 412 21.52 -57.01 14.53
C ASN A 412 21.25 -55.56 14.09
N VAL A 413 22.29 -54.84 13.66
CA VAL A 413 22.16 -53.49 13.10
C VAL A 413 21.66 -53.60 11.65
N GLU A 414 22.07 -54.66 10.93
CA GLU A 414 21.60 -54.95 9.58
C GLU A 414 20.11 -55.28 9.51
N ALA A 415 19.59 -56.11 10.44
CA ALA A 415 18.16 -56.46 10.46
C ALA A 415 17.26 -55.23 10.66
N ASN A 416 17.59 -54.35 11.62
CA ASN A 416 16.84 -53.11 11.87
C ASN A 416 16.99 -52.10 10.71
N ARG A 417 18.19 -52.01 10.09
CA ARG A 417 18.40 -51.18 8.89
C ARG A 417 17.60 -51.70 7.71
N LEU A 418 17.55 -53.01 7.50
CA LEU A 418 16.79 -53.63 6.41
C LEU A 418 15.28 -53.41 6.59
N GLU A 419 14.76 -53.60 7.80
CA GLU A 419 13.35 -53.34 8.10
C GLU A 419 12.99 -51.86 7.89
N MET A 420 13.80 -50.93 8.39
CA MET A 420 13.59 -49.49 8.20
C MET A 420 13.68 -49.10 6.72
N THR A 421 14.59 -49.70 5.96
CA THR A 421 14.75 -49.48 4.52
C THR A 421 13.55 -50.02 3.74
N GLN A 422 13.04 -51.20 4.08
CA GLN A 422 11.83 -51.76 3.48
C GLN A 422 10.59 -50.90 3.80
N GLN A 423 10.47 -50.41 5.03
CA GLN A 423 9.41 -49.49 5.43
C GLN A 423 9.51 -48.15 4.69
N LEU A 424 10.72 -47.62 4.50
CA LEU A 424 10.96 -46.41 3.71
C LEU A 424 10.61 -46.61 2.23
N VAL A 425 11.05 -47.70 1.62
CA VAL A 425 10.74 -48.02 0.20
C VAL A 425 9.23 -48.21 0.01
N ALA A 426 8.56 -48.88 0.95
CA ALA A 426 7.12 -49.05 0.92
C ALA A 426 6.39 -47.70 1.04
N ALA A 427 6.86 -46.82 1.94
CA ALA A 427 6.30 -45.49 2.12
C ALA A 427 6.55 -44.58 0.90
N MET A 428 7.75 -44.62 0.31
CA MET A 428 8.09 -43.87 -0.91
C MET A 428 7.30 -44.36 -2.14
N ARG A 429 7.10 -45.67 -2.29
CA ARG A 429 6.21 -46.23 -3.33
C ARG A 429 4.77 -45.79 -3.13
N TRP A 430 4.33 -45.74 -1.88
CA TRP A 430 3.00 -45.26 -1.55
C TRP A 430 2.84 -43.77 -1.91
N ILE A 431 3.82 -42.91 -1.58
CA ILE A 431 3.84 -41.49 -1.99
C ILE A 431 3.83 -41.33 -3.52
N ALA A 432 4.67 -42.09 -4.24
CA ALA A 432 4.70 -42.06 -5.70
C ALA A 432 3.34 -42.42 -6.30
N ARG A 433 2.67 -43.44 -5.75
CA ARG A 433 1.30 -43.81 -6.16
C ARG A 433 0.26 -42.74 -5.84
N CYS A 434 0.38 -42.07 -4.69
CA CYS A 434 -0.44 -40.90 -4.35
C CYS A 434 -0.27 -39.78 -5.38
N ARG A 435 0.97 -39.52 -5.82
CA ARG A 435 1.28 -38.52 -6.85
C ARG A 435 0.73 -38.92 -8.23
N GLU A 436 0.81 -40.19 -8.58
CA GLU A 436 0.39 -40.73 -9.89
C GLU A 436 -1.11 -41.05 -10.00
N ARG A 437 -1.92 -40.73 -8.96
CA ARG A 437 -3.36 -41.05 -8.90
C ARG A 437 -3.68 -42.55 -9.01
N MET A 438 -2.71 -43.43 -8.69
CA MET A 438 -2.87 -44.89 -8.76
C MET A 438 -3.34 -45.45 -7.41
N TYR A 439 -4.58 -45.20 -7.04
CA TYR A 439 -5.19 -45.76 -5.82
C TYR A 439 -6.04 -47.00 -6.15
N ASP A 440 -5.46 -48.19 -6.11
CA ASP A 440 -6.22 -49.43 -6.33
C ASP A 440 -7.01 -49.88 -5.08
N LYS A 441 -6.76 -49.28 -3.91
CA LYS A 441 -7.55 -49.31 -2.65
C LYS A 441 -6.91 -48.37 -1.61
N PRO A 442 -7.68 -47.62 -0.80
CA PRO A 442 -7.11 -46.88 0.33
C PRO A 442 -6.44 -47.87 1.29
N LEU A 443 -5.22 -47.55 1.75
CA LEU A 443 -4.54 -48.34 2.78
C LEU A 443 -5.41 -48.39 4.04
N GLU A 444 -5.36 -49.51 4.77
CA GLU A 444 -5.90 -49.56 6.12
C GLU A 444 -5.26 -48.44 6.96
N ARG A 445 -6.08 -47.79 7.79
CA ARG A 445 -5.70 -46.59 8.54
C ARG A 445 -4.38 -46.76 9.31
N GLU A 446 -4.19 -47.91 9.95
CA GLU A 446 -2.98 -48.22 10.72
C GLU A 446 -1.72 -48.27 9.84
N ILE A 447 -1.84 -48.75 8.60
CA ILE A 447 -0.72 -48.84 7.65
C ILE A 447 -0.40 -47.45 7.08
N ALA A 448 -1.44 -46.67 6.76
CA ALA A 448 -1.27 -45.29 6.32
C ALA A 448 -0.59 -44.44 7.40
N GLU A 449 -1.05 -44.51 8.66
CA GLU A 449 -0.46 -43.80 9.80
C GLU A 449 1.00 -44.23 10.06
N LYS A 450 1.31 -45.53 9.90
CA LYS A 450 2.68 -46.05 10.04
C LYS A 450 3.61 -45.50 8.95
N TYR A 451 3.20 -45.53 7.69
CA TYR A 451 4.01 -45.02 6.58
C TYR A 451 4.16 -43.50 6.63
N ALA A 452 3.09 -42.80 6.97
CA ALA A 452 3.05 -41.38 7.25
C ALA A 452 4.06 -40.98 8.34
N SER A 453 4.10 -41.71 9.47
CA SER A 453 5.07 -41.47 10.54
C SER A 453 6.53 -41.73 10.12
N VAL A 454 6.79 -42.75 9.30
CA VAL A 454 8.13 -43.07 8.80
C VAL A 454 8.63 -41.97 7.87
N VAL A 455 7.76 -41.47 6.98
CA VAL A 455 8.07 -40.40 6.02
C VAL A 455 8.31 -39.07 6.74
N GLY A 456 7.44 -38.69 7.68
CA GLY A 456 7.59 -37.45 8.47
C GLY A 456 8.93 -37.36 9.21
N LYS A 457 9.46 -38.50 9.67
CA LYS A 457 10.76 -38.58 10.34
C LYS A 457 11.97 -38.51 9.40
N LEU A 458 11.80 -38.84 8.12
CA LEU A 458 12.92 -39.08 7.21
C LEU A 458 13.11 -38.00 6.15
N MET A 459 12.08 -37.19 5.84
CA MET A 459 12.19 -36.12 4.86
C MET A 459 11.61 -34.80 5.36
N PRO A 460 12.27 -33.65 5.09
CA PRO A 460 11.67 -32.34 5.25
C PRO A 460 10.38 -32.25 4.41
N GLY A 461 9.26 -31.88 5.04
CA GLY A 461 7.93 -31.90 4.40
C GLY A 461 7.23 -33.27 4.40
N GLY A 462 7.85 -34.31 4.97
CA GLY A 462 7.21 -35.61 5.14
C GLY A 462 5.96 -35.57 6.01
N ASP A 463 5.90 -34.62 6.95
CA ASP A 463 4.71 -34.36 7.77
C ASP A 463 3.51 -33.91 6.93
N VAL A 464 3.72 -33.17 5.83
CA VAL A 464 2.65 -32.76 4.92
C VAL A 464 2.01 -33.97 4.25
N LEU A 465 2.84 -34.86 3.71
CA LEU A 465 2.39 -36.09 3.05
C LEU A 465 1.72 -37.02 4.06
N SER A 466 2.25 -37.07 5.28
CA SER A 466 1.70 -37.80 6.42
C SER A 466 0.30 -37.30 6.81
N TRP A 467 0.12 -35.99 6.96
CA TRP A 467 -1.17 -35.40 7.26
C TRP A 467 -2.16 -35.59 6.11
N HIS A 468 -1.74 -35.45 4.86
CA HIS A 468 -2.61 -35.74 3.71
C HIS A 468 -3.02 -37.22 3.66
N ALA A 469 -2.10 -38.15 3.93
CA ALA A 469 -2.40 -39.58 4.05
C ALA A 469 -3.54 -39.83 5.02
N ASN A 470 -3.40 -39.26 6.23
CA ASN A 470 -4.37 -39.41 7.30
C ASN A 470 -5.71 -38.76 6.92
N ALA A 471 -5.68 -37.62 6.22
CA ALA A 471 -6.87 -36.96 5.71
C ALA A 471 -7.66 -37.88 4.76
N LEU A 472 -7.00 -38.44 3.75
CA LEU A 472 -7.62 -39.35 2.79
C LEU A 472 -8.13 -40.64 3.45
N ALA A 473 -7.35 -41.21 4.37
CA ALA A 473 -7.75 -42.40 5.13
C ALA A 473 -9.02 -42.13 5.95
N LYS A 474 -9.08 -41.03 6.70
CA LYS A 474 -10.27 -40.66 7.49
C LYS A 474 -11.50 -40.47 6.62
N VAL A 475 -11.37 -39.76 5.49
CA VAL A 475 -12.47 -39.59 4.53
C VAL A 475 -12.96 -40.93 4.00
N ALA A 476 -12.06 -41.84 3.60
CA ALA A 476 -12.46 -43.16 3.11
C ALA A 476 -13.29 -43.97 4.13
N HIS A 477 -13.13 -43.69 5.43
CA HIS A 477 -13.90 -44.30 6.52
C HIS A 477 -15.12 -43.46 6.95
N GLY A 478 -15.41 -42.35 6.26
CA GLY A 478 -16.54 -41.46 6.53
C GLY A 478 -16.31 -40.37 7.60
N ASP A 479 -15.09 -40.27 8.15
CA ASP A 479 -14.71 -39.20 9.08
C ASP A 479 -14.20 -37.97 8.31
N ILE A 480 -15.16 -37.15 7.84
CA ILE A 480 -14.84 -35.94 7.06
C ILE A 480 -14.23 -34.87 7.94
N ASP A 481 -14.76 -34.63 9.13
CA ASP A 481 -14.29 -33.54 9.99
C ASP A 481 -12.84 -33.76 10.42
N GLY A 482 -12.51 -34.96 10.90
CA GLY A 482 -11.14 -35.32 11.23
C GLY A 482 -10.23 -35.36 9.99
N GLY A 483 -10.77 -35.68 8.82
CA GLY A 483 -10.05 -35.66 7.56
C GLY A 483 -9.69 -34.23 7.13
N ILE A 484 -10.61 -33.28 7.27
CA ILE A 484 -10.39 -31.88 6.90
C ILE A 484 -9.38 -31.21 7.84
N GLU A 485 -9.40 -31.52 9.13
CA GLU A 485 -8.39 -31.01 10.06
C GLU A 485 -6.97 -31.42 9.65
N ASP A 486 -6.78 -32.67 9.22
CA ASP A 486 -5.49 -33.15 8.75
C ASP A 486 -5.13 -32.58 7.36
N LEU A 487 -6.11 -32.40 6.47
CA LEU A 487 -5.90 -31.73 5.19
C LEU A 487 -5.44 -30.28 5.38
N ASP A 488 -6.06 -29.56 6.31
CA ASP A 488 -5.69 -28.19 6.64
C ASP A 488 -4.31 -28.10 7.31
N ARG A 489 -3.92 -29.09 8.13
CA ARG A 489 -2.53 -29.22 8.60
C ARG A 489 -1.55 -29.45 7.45
N ALA A 490 -1.88 -30.33 6.51
CA ALA A 490 -1.08 -30.59 5.32
C ALA A 490 -0.85 -29.30 4.51
N ILE A 491 -1.90 -28.54 4.24
CA ILE A 491 -1.82 -27.30 3.47
C ILE A 491 -1.07 -26.20 4.22
N ARG A 492 -1.30 -26.04 5.54
CA ARG A 492 -0.51 -25.11 6.35
C ARG A 492 0.96 -25.51 6.39
N GLY A 493 1.26 -26.81 6.38
CA GLY A 493 2.60 -27.34 6.24
C GLY A 493 3.24 -27.08 4.88
N LEU A 494 2.46 -26.79 3.84
CA LEU A 494 2.96 -26.33 2.52
C LEU A 494 3.19 -24.81 2.45
N SER A 495 2.78 -24.04 3.46
CA SER A 495 2.99 -22.60 3.47
C SER A 495 4.47 -22.25 3.36
N PRO A 496 4.86 -21.22 2.59
CA PRO A 496 6.24 -20.72 2.51
C PRO A 496 6.85 -20.34 3.86
N ILE A 497 6.02 -20.14 4.89
CA ILE A 497 6.42 -19.83 6.27
C ILE A 497 6.75 -21.12 7.05
N ALA A 498 6.06 -22.22 6.75
CA ALA A 498 6.21 -23.50 7.45
C ALA A 498 7.27 -24.40 6.81
N LEU A 499 7.38 -24.37 5.48
CA LEU A 499 8.54 -24.92 4.77
C LEU A 499 9.67 -23.90 4.88
N PRO A 500 10.86 -24.27 5.40
CA PRO A 500 12.02 -23.40 5.31
C PRO A 500 12.20 -23.02 3.84
N GLY A 501 12.10 -21.73 3.50
CA GLY A 501 11.94 -21.21 2.12
C GLY A 501 13.03 -21.58 1.10
N ARG A 502 14.00 -22.42 1.50
CA ARG A 502 14.95 -23.11 0.63
C ARG A 502 14.35 -24.34 -0.06
N TRP A 503 13.51 -25.14 0.60
CA TRP A 503 13.06 -26.44 0.06
C TRP A 503 11.98 -26.32 -1.02
N SER A 504 11.06 -25.37 -0.89
CA SER A 504 10.08 -25.07 -1.95
C SER A 504 10.75 -24.56 -3.23
N ARG A 505 11.97 -24.00 -3.12
CA ARG A 505 12.80 -23.54 -4.26
C ARG A 505 13.75 -24.61 -4.78
N GLU A 506 14.29 -25.47 -3.92
CA GLU A 506 15.30 -26.48 -4.27
C GLU A 506 14.70 -27.77 -4.87
N PHE A 507 13.41 -28.07 -4.61
CA PHE A 507 12.73 -29.27 -5.16
C PHE A 507 11.35 -28.96 -5.76
N PRO A 508 11.27 -28.12 -6.81
CA PRO A 508 10.00 -27.83 -7.49
C PRO A 508 9.40 -29.15 -8.05
N GLY A 509 8.17 -29.47 -7.62
CA GLY A 509 7.42 -30.65 -8.07
C GLY A 509 7.53 -31.91 -7.20
N LEU A 510 8.31 -31.88 -6.10
CA LEU A 510 8.40 -33.03 -5.18
C LEU A 510 7.19 -33.13 -4.25
N LEU A 511 6.73 -31.99 -3.71
CA LEU A 511 5.54 -31.93 -2.87
C LEU A 511 4.31 -31.61 -3.74
N PRO A 512 3.16 -32.27 -3.48
CA PRO A 512 1.90 -31.93 -4.15
C PRO A 512 1.51 -30.49 -3.84
N THR A 513 0.87 -29.84 -4.81
CA THR A 513 0.37 -28.47 -4.60
C THR A 513 -0.86 -28.50 -3.70
N PRO A 514 -1.19 -27.40 -2.99
CA PRO A 514 -2.43 -27.31 -2.21
C PRO A 514 -3.67 -27.68 -3.04
N ALA A 515 -3.79 -27.25 -4.31
CA ALA A 515 -4.92 -27.63 -5.15
C ALA A 515 -4.98 -29.14 -5.40
N GLN A 516 -3.84 -29.79 -5.61
CA GLN A 516 -3.76 -31.23 -5.81
C GLN A 516 -4.19 -32.01 -4.55
N LEU A 517 -3.74 -31.57 -3.36
CA LEU A 517 -4.14 -32.18 -2.09
C LEU A 517 -5.66 -32.15 -1.91
N VAL A 518 -6.26 -30.98 -2.19
CA VAL A 518 -7.69 -30.72 -2.01
C VAL A 518 -8.53 -31.44 -3.06
N ALA A 519 -8.09 -31.46 -4.32
CA ALA A 519 -8.78 -32.19 -5.39
C ALA A 519 -8.85 -33.70 -5.10
N THR A 520 -7.73 -34.30 -4.70
CA THR A 520 -7.67 -35.74 -4.34
C THR A 520 -8.59 -36.06 -3.17
N PHE A 521 -8.68 -35.17 -2.17
CA PHE A 521 -9.60 -35.30 -1.06
C PHE A 521 -11.06 -35.25 -1.53
N GLY A 522 -11.41 -34.29 -2.38
CA GLY A 522 -12.76 -34.15 -2.92
C GLY A 522 -13.20 -35.32 -3.80
N GLU A 523 -12.29 -35.91 -4.60
CA GLU A 523 -12.54 -37.13 -5.37
C GLU A 523 -12.99 -38.31 -4.49
N LEU A 524 -12.33 -38.50 -3.34
CA LEU A 524 -12.72 -39.54 -2.38
C LEU A 524 -14.06 -39.26 -1.70
N VAL A 525 -14.42 -37.99 -1.49
CA VAL A 525 -15.75 -37.63 -0.98
C VAL A 525 -16.82 -37.93 -2.03
N LEU A 526 -16.57 -37.57 -3.30
CA LEU A 526 -17.48 -37.83 -4.42
C LEU A 526 -17.71 -39.33 -4.64
N ALA A 527 -16.66 -40.14 -4.50
CA ALA A 527 -16.73 -41.60 -4.63
C ALA A 527 -17.65 -42.27 -3.60
N GLN A 528 -17.97 -41.60 -2.47
CA GLN A 528 -18.88 -42.14 -1.46
C GLN A 528 -20.36 -41.94 -1.78
N ASP A 529 -20.69 -41.18 -2.82
CA ASP A 529 -22.06 -41.01 -3.34
C ASP A 529 -23.07 -40.42 -2.33
N LYS A 530 -22.60 -39.72 -1.28
CA LYS A 530 -23.44 -39.17 -0.20
C LYS A 530 -23.52 -37.63 -0.26
N PRO A 531 -24.70 -37.02 -0.48
CA PRO A 531 -24.82 -35.57 -0.63
C PRO A 531 -24.51 -34.79 0.66
N GLU A 532 -24.86 -35.33 1.84
CA GLU A 532 -24.54 -34.71 3.13
C GLU A 532 -23.02 -34.60 3.37
N LEU A 533 -22.28 -35.61 2.92
CA LEU A 533 -20.82 -35.66 3.02
C LEU A 533 -20.16 -34.69 2.04
N ALA A 534 -20.65 -34.63 0.81
CA ALA A 534 -20.20 -33.63 -0.17
C ALA A 534 -20.45 -32.20 0.32
N ARG A 535 -21.58 -31.94 1.00
CA ARG A 535 -21.90 -30.63 1.56
C ARG A 535 -20.96 -30.26 2.70
N ARG A 536 -20.74 -31.18 3.64
CA ARG A 536 -19.78 -30.98 4.76
C ARG A 536 -18.35 -30.77 4.25
N ALA A 537 -17.96 -31.49 3.20
CA ALA A 537 -16.67 -31.28 2.56
C ALA A 537 -16.60 -29.89 1.97
N LEU A 538 -17.57 -29.47 1.15
CA LEU A 538 -17.62 -28.12 0.56
C LEU A 538 -17.53 -27.03 1.62
N GLU A 539 -18.25 -27.15 2.75
CA GLU A 539 -18.28 -26.12 3.79
C GLU A 539 -16.90 -25.80 4.39
N LYS A 540 -16.00 -26.79 4.43
CA LYS A 540 -14.70 -26.69 5.11
C LYS A 540 -13.49 -26.94 4.21
N LEU A 541 -13.71 -27.28 2.94
CA LEU A 541 -12.64 -27.49 1.96
C LEU A 541 -11.81 -26.21 1.82
N PRO A 542 -10.51 -26.24 2.14
CA PRO A 542 -9.64 -25.08 1.99
C PRO A 542 -9.47 -24.78 0.51
N MET A 543 -9.59 -23.50 0.15
CA MET A 543 -9.43 -23.11 -1.24
C MET A 543 -7.93 -22.95 -1.56
N PRO A 544 -7.42 -23.51 -2.67
CA PRO A 544 -6.02 -23.34 -3.10
C PRO A 544 -5.79 -22.03 -3.85
N ALA A 545 -4.56 -21.55 -3.95
CA ALA A 545 -4.25 -20.29 -4.64
C ALA A 545 -4.64 -20.34 -6.14
N THR A 546 -5.01 -19.20 -6.72
CA THR A 546 -5.49 -19.12 -8.12
C THR A 546 -4.40 -19.40 -9.14
N ASP A 547 -3.15 -19.19 -8.77
CA ASP A 547 -1.93 -19.45 -9.55
C ASP A 547 -1.39 -20.88 -9.36
N ASP A 548 -2.09 -21.73 -8.61
CA ASP A 548 -1.73 -23.14 -8.44
C ASP A 548 -1.86 -23.90 -9.77
N VAL A 549 -0.82 -24.62 -10.17
CA VAL A 549 -0.78 -25.41 -11.43
C VAL A 549 -1.95 -26.39 -11.53
N ASN A 550 -2.45 -26.90 -10.40
CA ASN A 550 -3.57 -27.84 -10.33
C ASN A 550 -4.91 -27.17 -9.99
N ALA A 551 -5.01 -25.84 -10.04
CA ALA A 551 -6.27 -25.12 -9.82
C ALA A 551 -7.44 -25.61 -10.71
N PRO A 552 -7.26 -25.95 -12.01
CA PRO A 552 -8.35 -26.46 -12.84
C PRO A 552 -8.96 -27.78 -12.34
N ASP A 553 -8.12 -28.68 -11.81
CA ASP A 553 -8.58 -29.95 -11.23
C ASP A 553 -9.42 -29.70 -9.97
N PHE A 554 -8.96 -28.79 -9.11
CA PHE A 554 -9.74 -28.36 -7.95
C PHE A 554 -11.08 -27.74 -8.35
N THR A 555 -11.11 -26.83 -9.35
CA THR A 555 -12.34 -26.21 -9.83
C THR A 555 -13.33 -27.24 -10.38
N ARG A 556 -12.84 -28.27 -11.11
CA ARG A 556 -13.67 -29.38 -11.58
C ARG A 556 -14.30 -30.14 -10.41
N ILE A 557 -13.49 -30.56 -9.43
CA ILE A 557 -13.95 -31.32 -8.27
C ILE A 557 -14.92 -30.50 -7.40
N GLU A 558 -14.66 -29.20 -7.24
CA GLU A 558 -15.58 -28.31 -6.55
C GLU A 558 -16.94 -28.23 -7.28
N GLY A 559 -16.93 -28.12 -8.61
CA GLY A 559 -18.14 -28.14 -9.44
C GLY A 559 -18.96 -29.42 -9.26
N GLU A 560 -18.30 -30.58 -9.31
CA GLU A 560 -18.94 -31.89 -9.08
C GLU A 560 -19.51 -32.02 -7.67
N LEU A 561 -18.80 -31.54 -6.64
CA LEU A 561 -19.29 -31.51 -5.26
C LEU A 561 -20.53 -30.61 -5.12
N ARG A 562 -20.54 -29.44 -5.79
CA ARG A 562 -21.67 -28.50 -5.76
C ARG A 562 -22.90 -29.08 -6.42
N GLU A 563 -22.74 -29.65 -7.61
CA GLU A 563 -23.81 -30.34 -8.35
C GLU A 563 -24.43 -31.44 -7.49
N ARG A 564 -23.58 -32.24 -6.82
CA ARG A 564 -24.01 -33.31 -5.93
C ARG A 564 -24.87 -32.83 -4.75
N CYS A 565 -24.60 -31.62 -4.25
CA CYS A 565 -25.30 -31.04 -3.10
C CYS A 565 -26.49 -30.16 -3.51
N GLY A 566 -26.71 -29.94 -4.81
CA GLY A 566 -27.72 -28.99 -5.31
C GLY A 566 -27.42 -27.53 -4.94
N VAL A 567 -26.14 -27.18 -4.79
CA VAL A 567 -25.72 -25.79 -4.52
C VAL A 567 -25.42 -25.12 -5.87
N GLU A 568 -25.94 -23.91 -6.08
CA GLU A 568 -25.66 -23.15 -7.29
C GLU A 568 -24.14 -22.87 -7.44
N PRO A 569 -23.61 -22.79 -8.68
CA PRO A 569 -22.17 -22.60 -8.92
C PRO A 569 -21.59 -21.34 -8.26
N ASP A 570 -22.43 -20.33 -8.10
CA ASP A 570 -22.04 -19.00 -7.65
C ASP A 570 -22.34 -18.74 -6.15
N ALA A 571 -23.18 -19.57 -5.52
CA ALA A 571 -23.55 -19.42 -4.11
C ALA A 571 -22.55 -20.15 -3.21
N GLU A 572 -22.05 -19.52 -2.14
CA GLU A 572 -21.14 -20.19 -1.21
C GLU A 572 -21.89 -20.91 -0.08
N VAL A 573 -21.39 -22.08 0.31
CA VAL A 573 -22.05 -22.96 1.30
C VAL A 573 -21.79 -22.50 2.73
N SER A 574 -20.67 -21.80 2.97
CA SER A 574 -20.26 -21.29 4.29
C SER A 574 -19.71 -19.87 4.21
N ALA A 575 -19.87 -19.11 5.30
CA ALA A 575 -19.34 -17.75 5.42
C ALA A 575 -17.81 -17.70 5.32
N ASP A 576 -17.13 -18.72 5.86
CA ASP A 576 -15.67 -18.83 5.84
C ASP A 576 -15.15 -18.93 4.40
N ARG A 577 -15.78 -19.78 3.56
CA ARG A 577 -15.49 -19.88 2.13
C ARG A 577 -15.87 -18.62 1.37
N ALA A 578 -17.05 -18.06 1.66
CA ALA A 578 -17.50 -16.82 1.03
C ALA A 578 -16.51 -15.67 1.27
N LEU A 579 -15.97 -15.54 2.49
CA LEU A 579 -14.96 -14.55 2.82
C LEU A 579 -13.64 -14.85 2.11
N ALA A 580 -13.19 -16.11 2.09
CA ALA A 580 -11.97 -16.49 1.42
C ALA A 580 -12.04 -16.26 -0.10
N ARG A 581 -13.20 -16.52 -0.72
CA ARG A 581 -13.46 -16.28 -2.15
C ARG A 581 -13.52 -14.80 -2.46
N ALA A 582 -14.27 -14.05 -1.66
CA ALA A 582 -14.28 -12.59 -1.77
C ALA A 582 -12.88 -12.00 -1.61
N ASN A 583 -12.03 -12.52 -0.72
CA ASN A 583 -10.70 -11.97 -0.48
C ASN A 583 -9.78 -12.09 -1.70
N ARG A 584 -10.03 -13.10 -2.53
CA ARG A 584 -9.25 -13.38 -3.74
C ARG A 584 -9.77 -12.61 -4.94
N GLU A 585 -11.07 -12.67 -5.17
CA GLU A 585 -11.68 -12.12 -6.38
C GLU A 585 -11.97 -10.61 -6.24
N HIS A 586 -12.35 -10.16 -5.04
CA HIS A 586 -12.76 -8.77 -4.82
C HIS A 586 -12.44 -8.27 -3.39
N PRO A 587 -11.19 -7.84 -3.10
CA PRO A 587 -10.78 -7.42 -1.76
C PRO A 587 -11.67 -6.34 -1.13
N HIS A 588 -12.21 -5.42 -1.93
CA HIS A 588 -13.17 -4.41 -1.47
C HIS A 588 -14.49 -5.01 -0.97
N ALA A 589 -14.89 -6.17 -1.49
CA ALA A 589 -16.10 -6.86 -1.05
C ALA A 589 -15.88 -7.49 0.33
N VAL A 590 -14.70 -8.04 0.62
CA VAL A 590 -14.38 -8.50 1.99
C VAL A 590 -14.37 -7.34 2.97
N ARG A 591 -13.74 -6.23 2.60
CA ARG A 591 -13.75 -5.03 3.43
C ARG A 591 -15.18 -4.60 3.70
N LEU A 592 -16.02 -4.49 2.66
CA LEU A 592 -17.44 -4.17 2.83
C LEU A 592 -18.17 -5.20 3.70
N ALA A 593 -18.00 -6.50 3.47
CA ALA A 593 -18.67 -7.55 4.23
C ALA A 593 -18.33 -7.45 5.72
N ARG A 594 -17.06 -7.21 6.07
CA ARG A 594 -16.61 -6.98 7.44
C ARG A 594 -17.23 -5.71 8.02
N THR A 595 -17.19 -4.62 7.28
CA THR A 595 -17.75 -3.32 7.69
C THR A 595 -19.26 -3.43 7.95
N LEU A 596 -20.02 -3.99 7.02
CA LEU A 596 -21.47 -4.21 7.18
C LEU A 596 -21.79 -5.13 8.36
N ALA A 597 -20.97 -6.15 8.62
CA ALA A 597 -21.19 -7.05 9.74
C ALA A 597 -21.25 -6.32 11.09
N TYR A 598 -20.62 -5.16 11.24
CA TYR A 598 -20.62 -4.42 12.50
C TYR A 598 -21.79 -3.46 12.71
N PHE A 599 -22.55 -3.10 11.68
CA PHE A 599 -23.65 -2.13 11.83
C PHE A 599 -24.96 -2.48 11.12
N ALA A 600 -24.96 -3.39 10.14
CA ALA A 600 -26.12 -3.72 9.31
C ALA A 600 -27.18 -4.56 10.05
N VAL A 601 -27.85 -4.00 11.05
CA VAL A 601 -28.88 -4.67 11.87
C VAL A 601 -30.26 -4.74 11.19
N ALA A 602 -30.46 -3.98 10.12
CA ALA A 602 -31.70 -3.82 9.37
C ALA A 602 -31.40 -3.66 7.86
N PRO A 603 -32.40 -3.66 6.96
CA PRO A 603 -32.16 -3.44 5.54
C PRO A 603 -31.54 -2.06 5.28
N LEU A 604 -30.39 -2.05 4.60
CA LEU A 604 -29.60 -0.84 4.39
C LEU A 604 -30.11 -0.03 3.18
N PRO A 605 -30.14 1.31 3.26
CA PRO A 605 -30.33 2.15 2.09
C PRO A 605 -29.07 2.12 1.20
N CYS A 606 -29.01 1.17 0.27
CA CYS A 606 -27.77 0.82 -0.45
C CYS A 606 -27.36 1.76 -1.57
N GLN A 607 -28.20 2.74 -1.91
CA GLN A 607 -27.89 3.73 -2.96
C GLN A 607 -26.70 4.64 -2.60
N ARG A 608 -26.22 4.61 -1.35
CA ARG A 608 -25.23 5.55 -0.83
C ARG A 608 -24.08 4.89 -0.06
N LEU A 609 -23.72 3.66 -0.42
CA LEU A 609 -22.50 3.00 0.09
C LEU A 609 -21.19 3.58 -0.50
N GLY A 610 -21.27 4.59 -1.36
CA GLY A 610 -20.11 5.18 -2.02
C GLY A 610 -19.40 4.17 -2.92
N ASP A 611 -18.07 4.11 -2.86
CA ASP A 611 -17.25 3.19 -3.65
C ASP A 611 -17.59 1.72 -3.40
N PHE A 612 -18.14 1.41 -2.21
CA PHE A 612 -18.56 0.07 -1.85
C PHE A 612 -19.82 -0.42 -2.58
N ALA A 613 -20.58 0.48 -3.23
CA ALA A 613 -21.74 0.07 -4.02
C ALA A 613 -21.36 -0.89 -5.16
N THR A 614 -20.14 -0.78 -5.69
CA THR A 614 -19.60 -1.69 -6.73
C THR A 614 -19.41 -3.12 -6.23
N ALA A 615 -19.13 -3.30 -4.94
CA ALA A 615 -18.90 -4.60 -4.32
C ALA A 615 -20.20 -5.30 -3.87
N LEU A 616 -21.31 -4.57 -3.81
CA LEU A 616 -22.58 -5.07 -3.29
C LEU A 616 -23.19 -6.21 -4.14
N PRO A 617 -23.26 -6.13 -5.48
CA PRO A 617 -23.75 -7.25 -6.30
C PRO A 617 -22.92 -8.51 -6.09
N TYR A 618 -21.63 -8.35 -5.85
CA TYR A 618 -20.72 -9.46 -5.60
C TYR A 618 -20.98 -10.11 -4.23
N LEU A 619 -21.29 -9.33 -3.19
CA LEU A 619 -21.71 -9.88 -1.89
C LEU A 619 -23.05 -10.60 -1.92
N ILE A 620 -24.01 -10.10 -2.71
CA ILE A 620 -25.30 -10.77 -2.95
C ILE A 620 -25.05 -12.10 -3.67
N LYS A 621 -24.22 -12.09 -4.73
CA LYS A 621 -23.85 -13.28 -5.48
C LYS A 621 -23.25 -14.37 -4.58
N LEU A 622 -22.37 -14.00 -3.65
CA LEU A 622 -21.75 -14.92 -2.70
C LEU A 622 -22.66 -15.36 -1.54
N GLY A 623 -23.89 -14.82 -1.43
CA GLY A 623 -24.85 -15.19 -0.39
C GLY A 623 -24.65 -14.50 0.97
N PHE A 624 -23.80 -13.48 1.07
CA PHE A 624 -23.68 -12.67 2.30
C PHE A 624 -24.94 -11.86 2.59
N MET A 625 -25.64 -11.48 1.51
CA MET A 625 -26.79 -10.60 1.56
C MET A 625 -27.92 -11.16 0.70
N HIS A 626 -29.13 -11.07 1.22
CA HIS A 626 -30.36 -11.41 0.50
C HIS A 626 -31.09 -10.12 0.11
N GLU A 627 -31.65 -10.07 -1.09
CA GLU A 627 -32.45 -8.91 -1.50
C GLU A 627 -33.91 -9.10 -1.05
N MET A 628 -34.39 -8.23 -0.15
CA MET A 628 -35.80 -8.20 0.24
C MET A 628 -36.41 -6.84 -0.10
N ASN A 629 -37.44 -6.84 -0.94
CA ASN A 629 -38.12 -5.60 -1.38
C ASN A 629 -37.13 -4.56 -1.96
N TYR A 630 -36.17 -5.00 -2.77
CA TYR A 630 -35.12 -4.14 -3.36
C TYR A 630 -34.19 -3.47 -2.35
N LYS A 631 -34.19 -3.95 -1.09
CA LYS A 631 -33.22 -3.54 -0.07
C LYS A 631 -32.41 -4.78 0.31
N PRO A 632 -31.09 -4.75 0.16
CA PRO A 632 -30.28 -5.89 0.55
C PRO A 632 -30.21 -5.95 2.08
N TRP A 633 -30.30 -7.18 2.57
CA TRP A 633 -30.33 -7.54 3.97
C TRP A 633 -29.18 -8.47 4.26
N TYR A 634 -28.33 -8.09 5.21
CA TYR A 634 -27.22 -8.92 5.65
C TYR A 634 -27.73 -10.13 6.43
N ASP A 635 -27.33 -11.32 6.04
CA ASP A 635 -27.76 -12.55 6.72
C ASP A 635 -27.22 -12.59 8.17
N PRO A 636 -28.07 -12.75 9.20
CA PRO A 636 -27.62 -12.73 10.59
C PRO A 636 -26.58 -13.81 10.94
N THR A 637 -26.65 -14.98 10.30
CA THR A 637 -25.70 -16.07 10.54
C THR A 637 -24.32 -15.73 9.98
N PHE A 638 -24.27 -15.19 8.76
CA PHE A 638 -23.03 -14.67 8.17
C PHE A 638 -22.48 -13.52 9.00
N ARG A 639 -23.34 -12.63 9.51
CA ARG A 639 -22.92 -11.49 10.33
C ARG A 639 -22.14 -11.94 11.56
N LEU A 640 -22.71 -12.84 12.35
CA LEU A 640 -22.04 -13.37 13.55
C LEU A 640 -20.73 -14.05 13.18
N ARG A 641 -20.73 -14.85 12.11
CA ARG A 641 -19.54 -15.59 11.71
C ARG A 641 -18.41 -14.68 11.23
N VAL A 642 -18.73 -13.63 10.46
CA VAL A 642 -17.74 -12.63 10.02
C VAL A 642 -17.14 -11.90 11.23
N GLN A 643 -17.96 -11.56 12.24
CA GLN A 643 -17.47 -10.94 13.47
C GLN A 643 -16.53 -11.87 14.27
N GLU A 644 -16.83 -13.17 14.34
CA GLU A 644 -16.00 -14.18 15.01
C GLU A 644 -14.65 -14.36 14.32
N LEU A 645 -14.63 -14.33 12.98
CA LEU A 645 -13.41 -14.52 12.19
C LEU A 645 -12.52 -13.27 12.13
N CYS A 646 -13.06 -12.08 12.38
CA CYS A 646 -12.29 -10.84 12.33
C CYS A 646 -11.23 -10.79 13.44
N THR A 647 -9.97 -10.60 13.04
CA THR A 647 -8.89 -10.26 13.99
C THR A 647 -9.19 -8.91 14.66
N ALA A 648 -8.54 -8.64 15.80
CA ALA A 648 -8.73 -7.36 16.50
C ALA A 648 -8.42 -6.14 15.61
N GLU A 649 -7.36 -6.22 14.80
CA GLU A 649 -7.01 -5.16 13.84
C GLU A 649 -8.07 -4.99 12.74
N GLN A 650 -8.51 -6.10 12.13
CA GLN A 650 -9.55 -6.07 11.09
C GLN A 650 -10.88 -5.52 11.63
N ARG A 651 -11.22 -5.85 12.88
CA ARG A 651 -12.39 -5.31 13.58
C ARG A 651 -12.28 -3.80 13.76
N THR A 652 -11.13 -3.32 14.22
CA THR A 652 -10.88 -1.89 14.37
C THR A 652 -11.01 -1.16 13.04
N THR A 653 -10.43 -1.68 11.96
CA THR A 653 -10.58 -1.09 10.61
C THR A 653 -12.04 -1.11 10.15
N ALA A 654 -12.73 -2.23 10.29
CA ALA A 654 -14.14 -2.35 9.90
C ALA A 654 -15.06 -1.39 10.66
N LEU A 655 -14.78 -1.15 11.94
CA LEU A 655 -15.54 -0.18 12.76
C LEU A 655 -15.25 1.27 12.35
N HIS A 656 -14.00 1.63 12.03
CA HIS A 656 -13.70 2.96 11.48
C HIS A 656 -14.44 3.19 10.16
N ASP A 657 -14.38 2.22 9.24
CA ASP A 657 -15.09 2.30 7.97
C ASP A 657 -16.61 2.41 8.16
N ALA A 658 -17.16 1.66 9.12
CA ALA A 658 -18.58 1.70 9.44
C ALA A 658 -19.00 3.09 9.96
N LEU A 659 -18.20 3.69 10.85
CA LEU A 659 -18.43 5.03 11.35
C LEU A 659 -18.32 6.08 10.23
N GLU A 660 -17.32 5.98 9.34
CA GLU A 660 -17.16 6.88 8.20
C GLU A 660 -18.36 6.80 7.24
N ILE A 661 -18.78 5.59 6.85
CA ILE A 661 -19.95 5.36 5.99
C ILE A 661 -21.20 5.95 6.63
N ILE A 662 -21.44 5.68 7.92
CA ILE A 662 -22.63 6.16 8.61
C ILE A 662 -22.60 7.69 8.75
N LEU A 663 -21.47 8.29 9.10
CA LEU A 663 -21.32 9.74 9.21
C LEU A 663 -21.58 10.45 7.87
N ALA A 664 -21.00 9.94 6.78
CA ALA A 664 -21.21 10.46 5.43
C ALA A 664 -22.69 10.40 5.05
N ASN A 665 -23.32 9.23 5.24
CA ASN A 665 -24.74 9.04 4.97
C ASN A 665 -25.61 9.95 5.84
N TYR A 666 -25.29 10.08 7.13
CA TYR A 666 -26.08 10.89 8.04
C TYR A 666 -26.07 12.38 7.65
N ALA A 667 -24.93 12.91 7.19
CA ALA A 667 -24.80 14.30 6.79
C ALA A 667 -25.66 14.66 5.57
N GLU A 668 -25.74 13.77 4.58
CA GLU A 668 -26.34 14.02 3.26
C GLU A 668 -27.84 13.66 3.18
N ASN A 669 -28.42 13.14 4.25
CA ASN A 669 -29.76 12.56 4.25
C ASN A 669 -30.85 13.47 4.82
N THR A 670 -32.07 13.25 4.34
CA THR A 670 -33.31 13.84 4.87
C THR A 670 -33.62 13.29 6.28
N SER A 671 -34.50 13.96 7.03
CA SER A 671 -34.91 13.49 8.38
C SER A 671 -35.47 12.06 8.34
N ARG A 672 -36.25 11.71 7.31
CA ARG A 672 -36.80 10.35 7.15
C ARG A 672 -35.70 9.30 6.96
N GLU A 673 -34.74 9.56 6.08
CA GLU A 673 -33.61 8.65 5.84
C GLU A 673 -32.71 8.53 7.08
N ARG A 674 -32.52 9.62 7.84
CA ARG A 674 -31.78 9.59 9.12
C ARG A 674 -32.47 8.70 10.16
N ALA A 675 -33.81 8.68 10.18
CA ALA A 675 -34.55 7.77 11.06
C ALA A 675 -34.35 6.29 10.68
N GLU A 676 -34.25 5.98 9.37
CA GLU A 676 -33.91 4.63 8.90
C GLU A 676 -32.48 4.21 9.30
N LEU A 677 -31.55 5.16 9.43
CA LEU A 677 -30.17 4.92 9.87
C LEU A 677 -30.00 4.76 11.39
N LEU A 678 -31.00 5.12 12.20
CA LEU A 678 -30.83 5.13 13.65
C LEU A 678 -30.49 3.76 14.27
N PRO A 679 -31.13 2.64 13.89
CA PRO A 679 -30.76 1.33 14.43
C PRO A 679 -29.29 0.97 14.13
N HIS A 680 -28.80 1.38 12.96
CA HIS A 680 -27.43 1.19 12.53
C HIS A 680 -26.44 2.04 13.32
N ILE A 681 -26.80 3.31 13.59
CA ILE A 681 -26.03 4.21 14.45
C ILE A 681 -25.91 3.63 15.86
N LEU A 682 -27.03 3.17 16.44
CA LEU A 682 -27.04 2.61 17.78
C LEU A 682 -26.15 1.36 17.89
N GLU A 683 -26.16 0.50 16.87
CA GLU A 683 -25.32 -0.69 16.88
C GLU A 683 -23.84 -0.35 16.69
N VAL A 684 -23.47 0.44 15.67
CA VAL A 684 -22.06 0.75 15.41
C VAL A 684 -21.43 1.48 16.59
N THR A 685 -22.16 2.41 17.20
CA THR A 685 -21.65 3.20 18.33
C THR A 685 -21.53 2.35 19.59
N ARG A 686 -22.45 1.40 19.82
CA ARG A 686 -22.34 0.42 20.90
C ARG A 686 -21.09 -0.44 20.74
N VAL A 687 -20.92 -1.08 19.58
CA VAL A 687 -19.80 -2.00 19.35
C VAL A 687 -18.46 -1.26 19.32
N ALA A 688 -18.42 -0.06 18.74
CA ALA A 688 -17.23 0.79 18.75
C ALA A 688 -16.86 1.23 20.19
N ALA A 689 -17.85 1.58 21.02
CA ALA A 689 -17.61 1.96 22.42
C ALA A 689 -17.18 0.79 23.32
N GLU A 690 -17.64 -0.43 23.02
CA GLU A 690 -17.23 -1.69 23.68
C GLU A 690 -15.77 -2.05 23.35
N HIS A 691 -15.32 -1.76 22.13
CA HIS A 691 -13.97 -2.05 21.66
C HIS A 691 -13.01 -0.84 21.69
N GLU A 692 -13.46 0.29 22.22
CA GLU A 692 -12.68 1.54 22.32
C GLU A 692 -12.14 2.05 20.98
N VAL A 693 -12.92 1.88 19.91
CA VAL A 693 -12.57 2.28 18.55
C VAL A 693 -13.17 3.64 18.22
N ASP A 694 -12.32 4.59 17.82
CA ASP A 694 -12.69 5.96 17.40
C ASP A 694 -13.81 6.61 18.25
N LEU A 695 -13.59 6.61 19.57
CA LEU A 695 -14.53 7.21 20.52
C LEU A 695 -14.89 8.68 20.21
N PRO A 696 -14.00 9.52 19.62
CA PRO A 696 -14.38 10.85 19.15
C PRO A 696 -15.45 10.83 18.06
N ALA A 697 -15.32 9.98 17.02
CA ALA A 697 -16.33 9.85 15.98
C ALA A 697 -17.66 9.28 16.52
N VAL A 698 -17.58 8.30 17.43
CA VAL A 698 -18.75 7.77 18.15
C VAL A 698 -19.48 8.88 18.90
N THR A 699 -18.74 9.75 19.60
CA THR A 699 -19.27 10.88 20.35
C THR A 699 -19.99 11.87 19.44
N ASP A 700 -19.35 12.30 18.34
CA ASP A 700 -19.94 13.23 17.37
C ASP A 700 -21.21 12.64 16.72
N LEU A 701 -21.16 11.37 16.32
CA LEU A 701 -22.30 10.70 15.70
C LEU A 701 -23.50 10.60 16.66
N LEU A 702 -23.27 10.20 17.91
CA LEU A 702 -24.31 10.16 18.94
C LEU A 702 -24.89 11.55 19.22
N ALA A 703 -24.05 12.58 19.31
CA ALA A 703 -24.50 13.96 19.53
C ALA A 703 -25.38 14.47 18.37
N ARG A 704 -25.00 14.18 17.12
CA ARG A 704 -25.78 14.52 15.93
C ARG A 704 -27.09 13.74 15.84
N ALA A 705 -27.09 12.46 16.20
CA ALA A 705 -28.28 11.62 16.27
C ALA A 705 -29.26 12.16 17.33
N GLY A 706 -28.75 12.45 18.53
CA GLY A 706 -29.52 13.03 19.62
C GLY A 706 -30.17 14.36 19.23
N ASN A 707 -29.40 15.27 18.63
CA ASN A 707 -29.91 16.56 18.13
C ASN A 707 -31.03 16.42 17.09
N GLN A 708 -30.94 15.43 16.20
CA GLN A 708 -31.98 15.18 15.21
C GLN A 708 -33.25 14.64 15.85
N ARG A 709 -33.13 13.71 16.81
CA ARG A 709 -34.28 13.24 17.59
C ARG A 709 -34.96 14.34 18.37
N ALA A 710 -34.17 15.28 18.88
CA ALA A 710 -34.64 16.48 19.54
C ALA A 710 -35.52 17.35 18.60
N ARG A 711 -35.15 17.45 17.31
CA ARG A 711 -35.93 18.16 16.27
C ARG A 711 -37.20 17.41 15.87
N GLU A 712 -37.17 16.08 15.95
CA GLU A 712 -38.33 15.20 15.73
C GLU A 712 -39.28 15.16 16.95
N LEU A 713 -38.99 15.96 18.00
CA LEU A 713 -39.74 16.01 19.25
C LEU A 713 -39.68 14.69 20.06
N ALA A 714 -38.77 13.79 19.71
CA ALA A 714 -38.50 12.54 20.42
C ALA A 714 -37.50 12.80 21.57
N TYR A 715 -37.91 13.58 22.56
CA TYR A 715 -37.00 14.10 23.60
C TYR A 715 -36.39 13.01 24.50
N ALA A 716 -37.12 11.92 24.77
CA ALA A 716 -36.58 10.79 25.54
C ALA A 716 -35.40 10.10 24.79
N ASP A 717 -35.58 9.79 23.51
CA ASP A 717 -34.53 9.23 22.65
C ASP A 717 -33.35 10.21 22.52
N ALA A 718 -33.65 11.50 22.33
CA ALA A 718 -32.63 12.54 22.21
C ALA A 718 -31.76 12.62 23.47
N ARG A 719 -32.39 12.54 24.65
CA ARG A 719 -31.71 12.54 25.94
C ARG A 719 -30.80 11.33 26.08
N ASP A 720 -31.29 10.11 25.86
CA ASP A 720 -30.48 8.89 25.97
C ASP A 720 -29.25 8.96 25.05
N LEU A 721 -29.44 9.37 23.79
CA LEU A 721 -28.36 9.52 22.82
C LEU A 721 -27.31 10.55 23.26
N LEU A 722 -27.75 11.71 23.76
CA LEU A 722 -26.85 12.77 24.21
C LEU A 722 -26.14 12.43 25.53
N GLU A 723 -26.79 11.72 26.45
CA GLU A 723 -26.16 11.21 27.69
C GLU A 723 -25.08 10.17 27.35
N ARG A 724 -25.36 9.27 26.39
CA ARG A 724 -24.35 8.34 25.84
C ARG A 724 -23.20 9.08 25.17
N ALA A 725 -23.49 10.15 24.41
CA ALA A 725 -22.47 11.00 23.82
C ALA A 725 -21.60 11.64 24.90
N ALA A 726 -22.19 12.21 25.96
CA ALA A 726 -21.46 12.82 27.07
C ALA A 726 -20.56 11.82 27.80
N ALA A 727 -21.07 10.62 28.11
CA ALA A 727 -20.29 9.57 28.75
C ALA A 727 -19.10 9.12 27.88
N THR A 728 -19.33 8.97 26.57
CA THR A 728 -18.27 8.62 25.61
C THR A 728 -17.27 9.75 25.46
N ALA A 729 -17.71 11.01 25.43
CA ALA A 729 -16.84 12.19 25.34
C ALA A 729 -15.85 12.28 26.50
N VAL A 730 -16.28 11.91 27.71
CA VAL A 730 -15.42 11.84 28.90
C VAL A 730 -14.35 10.75 28.72
N ARG A 731 -14.76 9.53 28.35
CA ARG A 731 -13.84 8.40 28.07
C ARG A 731 -12.84 8.71 26.96
N ALA A 732 -13.31 9.30 25.86
CA ALA A 732 -12.53 9.62 24.67
C ALA A 732 -11.52 10.75 24.84
N SER A 733 -11.55 11.48 25.96
CA SER A 733 -10.85 12.77 26.08
C SER A 733 -11.20 13.74 24.93
N ALA A 734 -12.48 13.72 24.49
CA ALA A 734 -12.98 14.57 23.41
C ALA A 734 -12.77 16.06 23.71
N SER A 735 -12.74 16.87 22.65
CA SER A 735 -12.52 18.32 22.76
C SER A 735 -13.52 18.95 23.73
N LEU A 736 -13.06 19.94 24.51
CA LEU A 736 -13.91 20.66 25.45
C LEU A 736 -15.06 21.38 24.73
N ASP A 737 -14.88 21.79 23.48
CA ASP A 737 -15.92 22.39 22.65
C ASP A 737 -17.04 21.40 22.33
N LEU A 738 -16.71 20.17 21.92
CA LEU A 738 -17.72 19.13 21.68
C LEU A 738 -18.48 18.78 22.96
N ARG A 739 -17.80 18.71 24.11
CA ARG A 739 -18.45 18.48 25.40
C ARG A 739 -19.41 19.62 25.77
N ALA A 740 -19.01 20.86 25.55
CA ALA A 740 -19.85 22.02 25.80
C ALA A 740 -21.05 22.09 24.83
N GLU A 741 -20.89 21.64 23.59
CA GLU A 741 -21.99 21.51 22.64
C GLU A 741 -22.99 20.43 23.09
N ILE A 742 -22.52 19.26 23.52
CA ILE A 742 -23.39 18.20 24.09
C ILE A 742 -24.12 18.70 25.34
N ASP A 743 -23.45 19.38 26.27
CA ASP A 743 -24.08 19.98 27.45
C ASP A 743 -25.13 21.03 27.03
N MET A 744 -24.86 21.87 26.03
CA MET A 744 -25.84 22.84 25.52
C MET A 744 -27.09 22.14 24.95
N ASP A 745 -26.90 21.07 24.18
CA ASP A 745 -28.00 20.34 23.55
C ASP A 745 -28.81 19.52 24.57
N LEU A 746 -28.16 18.89 25.56
CA LEU A 746 -28.83 18.29 26.72
C LEU A 746 -29.66 19.32 27.48
N GLY A 747 -29.09 20.50 27.74
CA GLY A 747 -29.79 21.60 28.38
C GLY A 747 -31.06 22.01 27.65
N TRP A 748 -31.03 22.02 26.31
CA TRP A 748 -32.20 22.30 25.49
C TRP A 748 -33.25 21.17 25.53
N VAL A 749 -32.82 19.91 25.48
CA VAL A 749 -33.71 18.73 25.55
C VAL A 749 -34.43 18.66 26.90
N GLU A 750 -33.71 18.89 27.99
CA GLU A 750 -34.30 18.92 29.34
C GLU A 750 -35.29 20.07 29.48
N LEU A 751 -34.96 21.26 28.95
CA LEU A 751 -35.88 22.40 28.92
C LEU A 751 -37.16 22.06 28.15
N ALA A 752 -37.04 21.44 26.98
CA ALA A 752 -38.20 21.05 26.16
C ALA A 752 -39.06 19.97 26.83
N SER A 753 -38.44 19.13 27.67
CA SER A 753 -39.12 18.09 28.46
C SER A 753 -39.72 18.62 29.78
N GLY A 754 -39.52 19.90 30.11
CA GLY A 754 -40.00 20.53 31.34
C GLY A 754 -39.12 20.29 32.57
N ALA A 755 -37.94 19.69 32.41
CA ALA A 755 -36.98 19.42 33.46
C ALA A 755 -36.04 20.62 33.68
N PHE A 756 -36.55 21.68 34.30
CA PHE A 756 -35.85 22.97 34.42
C PHE A 756 -34.53 22.92 35.22
N VAL A 757 -34.45 22.11 36.28
CA VAL A 757 -33.24 22.04 37.12
C VAL A 757 -32.07 21.37 36.36
N PRO A 758 -32.21 20.16 35.79
CA PRO A 758 -31.19 19.59 34.93
C PRO A 758 -30.82 20.50 33.76
N ALA A 759 -31.82 21.10 33.10
CA ALA A 759 -31.59 22.02 31.99
C ALA A 759 -30.64 23.17 32.37
N ARG A 760 -30.89 23.80 33.53
CA ARG A 760 -30.02 24.87 34.04
C ARG A 760 -28.58 24.38 34.25
N ASP A 761 -28.41 23.24 34.91
CA ASP A 761 -27.09 22.73 35.26
C ASP A 761 -26.25 22.41 33.99
N TYR A 762 -26.86 21.78 32.99
CA TYR A 762 -26.25 21.53 31.69
C TYR A 762 -25.85 22.84 30.98
N LEU A 763 -26.77 23.81 30.90
CA LEU A 763 -26.54 25.09 30.24
C LEU A 763 -25.45 25.92 30.93
N GLU A 764 -25.39 25.92 32.26
CA GLU A 764 -24.36 26.63 33.02
C GLU A 764 -22.96 26.02 32.83
N ARG A 765 -22.85 24.69 32.67
CA ARG A 765 -21.57 24.05 32.30
C ARG A 765 -21.09 24.49 30.93
N ALA A 766 -21.97 24.44 29.93
CA ALA A 766 -21.65 24.93 28.58
C ALA A 766 -21.29 26.43 28.57
N LEU A 767 -22.01 27.24 29.36
CA LEU A 767 -21.76 28.68 29.46
C LEU A 767 -20.37 29.00 30.01
N ARG A 768 -19.91 28.29 31.05
CA ARG A 768 -18.58 28.48 31.63
C ARG A 768 -17.50 28.29 30.56
N PHE A 769 -17.57 27.21 29.80
CA PHE A 769 -16.63 26.95 28.71
C PHE A 769 -16.64 28.06 27.65
N TYR A 770 -17.80 28.44 27.13
CA TYR A 770 -17.85 29.47 26.07
C TYR A 770 -17.47 30.86 26.57
N THR A 771 -17.63 31.15 27.87
CA THR A 771 -17.14 32.39 28.48
C THR A 771 -15.62 32.41 28.47
N GLU A 772 -14.98 31.32 28.90
CA GLU A 772 -13.51 31.19 28.87
C GLU A 772 -13.00 31.26 27.43
N LEU A 773 -13.64 30.56 26.48
CA LEU A 773 -13.27 30.58 25.07
C LEU A 773 -13.41 31.98 24.43
N ALA A 774 -14.43 32.75 24.83
CA ALA A 774 -14.62 34.12 24.37
C ALA A 774 -13.54 35.09 24.90
N THR A 775 -12.91 34.78 26.03
CA THR A 775 -11.78 35.57 26.56
C THR A 775 -10.45 35.23 25.90
N SER A 776 -10.30 34.00 25.40
CA SER A 776 -9.07 33.53 24.75
C SER A 776 -9.06 33.68 23.23
N THR A 777 -10.23 33.90 22.61
CA THR A 777 -10.36 34.00 21.15
C THR A 777 -11.13 35.24 20.73
N ASN A 778 -10.75 35.84 19.60
CA ASN A 778 -11.50 36.92 18.95
C ASN A 778 -12.57 36.41 17.98
N ASP A 779 -12.92 35.12 18.03
CA ASP A 779 -13.93 34.53 17.14
C ASP A 779 -15.35 34.96 17.56
N ARG A 780 -16.24 35.09 16.59
CA ARG A 780 -17.68 35.30 16.78
C ARG A 780 -18.41 34.03 17.24
N MET A 781 -17.82 32.84 17.05
CA MET A 781 -18.44 31.55 17.40
C MET A 781 -18.86 31.45 18.88
N PRO A 782 -18.01 31.75 19.88
CA PRO A 782 -18.39 31.65 21.29
C PRO A 782 -19.59 32.54 21.63
N TYR A 783 -19.62 33.78 21.12
CA TYR A 783 -20.74 34.71 21.33
C TYR A 783 -22.06 34.19 20.75
N ARG A 784 -22.04 33.52 19.59
CA ARG A 784 -23.25 32.88 19.03
C ARG A 784 -23.78 31.76 19.93
N ARG A 785 -22.90 30.95 20.50
CA ARG A 785 -23.27 29.86 21.42
C ARG A 785 -23.78 30.42 22.75
N MET A 786 -23.09 31.40 23.33
CA MET A 786 -23.53 32.10 24.55
C MET A 786 -24.90 32.76 24.41
N ALA A 787 -25.20 33.36 23.25
CA ALA A 787 -26.53 33.93 22.98
C ALA A 787 -27.64 32.87 23.07
N ARG A 788 -27.42 31.69 22.46
CA ARG A 788 -28.36 30.55 22.52
C ARG A 788 -28.51 29.98 23.94
N ILE A 789 -27.39 29.86 24.67
CA ILE A 789 -27.38 29.36 26.05
C ILE A 789 -28.16 30.32 26.96
N HIS A 790 -27.88 31.62 26.90
CA HIS A 790 -28.59 32.61 27.70
C HIS A 790 -30.07 32.72 27.34
N TYR A 791 -30.43 32.61 26.06
CA TYR A 791 -31.83 32.52 25.67
C TYR A 791 -32.52 31.30 26.30
N SER A 792 -31.85 30.14 26.31
CA SER A 792 -32.39 28.92 26.92
C SER A 792 -32.50 29.04 28.44
N LEU A 793 -31.51 29.64 29.12
CA LEU A 793 -31.55 29.94 30.56
C LEU A 793 -32.68 30.92 30.91
N ALA A 794 -32.96 31.91 30.04
CA ALA A 794 -34.09 32.81 30.24
C ALA A 794 -35.43 32.06 30.16
N LYS A 795 -35.57 31.08 29.25
CA LYS A 795 -36.74 30.20 29.20
C LYS A 795 -36.86 29.30 30.43
N VAL A 796 -35.74 28.77 30.93
CA VAL A 796 -35.72 28.00 32.18
C VAL A 796 -36.23 28.86 33.33
N ALA A 797 -35.72 30.09 33.47
CA ALA A 797 -36.13 31.03 34.52
C ALA A 797 -37.62 31.42 34.43
N LEU A 798 -38.15 31.63 33.22
CA LEU A 798 -39.58 31.82 33.00
C LEU A 798 -40.39 30.60 33.46
N GLY A 799 -39.92 29.38 33.15
CA GLY A 799 -40.56 28.13 33.58
C GLY A 799 -40.57 27.93 35.10
N THR A 800 -39.59 28.50 35.81
CA THR A 800 -39.50 28.49 37.28
C THR A 800 -40.08 29.75 37.94
N ASN A 801 -40.77 30.61 37.19
CA ASN A 801 -41.33 31.90 37.65
C ASN A 801 -40.30 32.89 38.23
N ASP A 802 -39.04 32.81 37.82
CA ASP A 802 -38.00 33.79 38.17
C ASP A 802 -37.89 34.85 37.06
N THR A 803 -38.73 35.88 37.16
CA THR A 803 -38.82 36.93 36.14
C THR A 803 -37.56 37.79 36.06
N ASP A 804 -36.83 37.95 37.17
CA ASP A 804 -35.63 38.79 37.23
C ASP A 804 -34.42 38.08 36.60
N ALA A 805 -34.24 36.79 36.88
CA ALA A 805 -33.24 35.98 36.19
C ALA A 805 -33.57 35.87 34.70
N ALA A 806 -34.85 35.70 34.33
CA ALA A 806 -35.28 35.66 32.94
C ALA A 806 -34.92 36.96 32.19
N ARG A 807 -35.22 38.13 32.78
CA ARG A 807 -34.85 39.44 32.20
C ARG A 807 -33.34 39.61 32.07
N THR A 808 -32.58 39.18 33.08
CA THR A 808 -31.12 39.25 33.07
C THR A 808 -30.52 38.40 31.96
N HIS A 809 -30.97 37.16 31.83
CA HIS A 809 -30.49 36.24 30.80
C HIS A 809 -30.92 36.66 29.39
N ALA A 810 -32.16 37.12 29.21
CA ALA A 810 -32.63 37.64 27.93
C ALA A 810 -31.80 38.86 27.48
N ALA A 811 -31.47 39.77 28.40
CA ALA A 811 -30.61 40.91 28.12
C ALA A 811 -29.19 40.49 27.68
N ARG A 812 -28.59 39.52 28.36
CA ARG A 812 -27.27 38.97 27.97
C ARG A 812 -27.34 38.25 26.62
N ALA A 813 -28.42 37.50 26.36
CA ALA A 813 -28.62 36.83 25.07
C ALA A 813 -28.64 37.85 23.92
N LEU A 814 -29.33 38.98 24.09
CA LEU A 814 -29.34 40.07 23.11
C LEU A 814 -27.95 40.66 22.88
N GLU A 815 -27.20 40.94 23.96
CA GLU A 815 -25.84 41.48 23.86
C GLU A 815 -24.88 40.52 23.11
N HIS A 816 -24.90 39.23 23.45
CA HIS A 816 -24.06 38.25 22.78
C HIS A 816 -24.52 37.99 21.34
N ALA A 817 -25.82 38.10 21.05
CA ALA A 817 -26.33 38.00 19.68
C ALA A 817 -25.81 39.14 18.80
N GLU A 818 -25.75 40.37 19.32
CA GLU A 818 -25.18 41.54 18.62
C GLU A 818 -23.69 41.38 18.31
N ARG A 819 -22.94 40.66 19.16
CA ARG A 819 -21.50 40.38 18.95
C ARG A 819 -21.25 39.18 18.03
N GLY A 820 -22.11 38.17 18.12
CA GLY A 820 -21.86 36.87 17.49
C GLY A 820 -22.44 36.72 16.08
N PHE A 821 -23.60 37.32 15.79
CA PHE A 821 -24.27 37.11 14.51
C PHE A 821 -23.98 38.21 13.49
N ASP A 822 -23.81 37.81 12.23
CA ASP A 822 -23.74 38.76 11.13
C ASP A 822 -25.11 39.44 10.94
N PRO A 823 -25.14 40.79 10.85
CA PRO A 823 -26.37 41.54 10.61
C PRO A 823 -27.11 41.02 9.37
N GLY A 824 -28.41 40.78 9.49
CA GLY A 824 -29.25 40.29 8.39
C GLY A 824 -29.12 38.79 8.07
N SER A 825 -28.23 38.05 8.72
CA SER A 825 -28.19 36.59 8.55
C SER A 825 -29.49 35.95 9.04
N ARG A 826 -29.97 34.89 8.36
CA ARG A 826 -31.21 34.18 8.73
C ARG A 826 -31.22 33.75 10.20
N LYS A 827 -30.08 33.32 10.73
CA LYS A 827 -29.91 32.91 12.14
C LYS A 827 -30.00 34.12 13.09
N ALA A 828 -29.46 35.27 12.71
CA ALA A 828 -29.60 36.51 13.47
C ALA A 828 -31.07 36.92 13.58
N VAL A 829 -31.78 36.95 12.44
CA VAL A 829 -33.20 37.30 12.38
C VAL A 829 -34.00 36.38 13.30
N GLN A 830 -33.85 35.07 13.16
CA GLN A 830 -34.53 34.10 14.03
C GLN A 830 -34.25 34.35 15.52
N MET A 831 -32.99 34.60 15.89
CA MET A 831 -32.63 34.90 17.28
C MET A 831 -33.30 36.18 17.77
N TYR A 832 -33.21 37.27 17.01
CA TYR A 832 -33.83 38.55 17.38
C TYR A 832 -35.35 38.46 17.46
N THR A 833 -36.02 37.76 16.54
CA THR A 833 -37.47 37.49 16.62
C THR A 833 -37.82 36.77 17.92
N THR A 834 -37.08 35.71 18.27
CA THR A 834 -37.34 34.98 19.53
C THR A 834 -37.10 35.82 20.78
N LEU A 835 -36.09 36.69 20.77
CA LEU A 835 -35.81 37.61 21.87
C LEU A 835 -36.88 38.71 21.96
N THR A 836 -37.38 39.24 20.84
CA THR A 836 -38.48 40.20 20.81
C THR A 836 -39.72 39.63 21.51
N HIS A 837 -40.14 38.40 21.16
CA HIS A 837 -41.27 37.75 21.84
C HIS A 837 -41.02 37.53 23.34
N MET A 838 -39.80 37.15 23.71
CA MET A 838 -39.43 36.98 25.12
C MET A 838 -39.49 38.30 25.89
N PHE A 839 -39.02 39.41 25.32
CA PHE A 839 -39.12 40.73 25.97
C PHE A 839 -40.54 41.26 26.06
N ILE A 840 -41.41 40.94 25.09
CA ILE A 840 -42.86 41.23 25.18
C ILE A 840 -43.45 40.50 26.40
N GLN A 841 -43.15 39.21 26.55
CA GLN A 841 -43.62 38.40 27.69
C GLN A 841 -43.10 38.95 29.04
N LEU A 842 -41.89 39.50 29.06
CA LEU A 842 -41.26 40.08 30.26
C LEU A 842 -41.65 41.55 30.53
N GLY A 843 -42.44 42.18 29.65
CA GLY A 843 -42.84 43.59 29.74
C GLY A 843 -41.69 44.58 29.55
N ASP A 844 -40.63 44.24 28.82
CA ASP A 844 -39.43 45.07 28.63
C ASP A 844 -39.44 45.80 27.28
N ALA A 845 -40.33 46.79 27.15
CA ALA A 845 -40.54 47.53 25.90
C ALA A 845 -39.26 48.14 25.28
N PRO A 846 -38.31 48.71 26.04
CA PRO A 846 -37.06 49.22 25.46
C PRO A 846 -36.25 48.14 24.74
N ARG A 847 -36.17 46.92 25.31
CA ARG A 847 -35.44 45.81 24.70
C ARG A 847 -36.21 45.14 23.56
N VAL A 848 -37.54 45.18 23.56
CA VAL A 848 -38.38 44.81 22.40
C VAL A 848 -37.97 45.63 21.18
N HIS A 849 -37.95 46.96 21.29
CA HIS A 849 -37.56 47.84 20.19
C HIS A 849 -36.11 47.61 19.75
N ARG A 850 -35.18 47.42 20.69
CA ARG A 850 -33.77 47.16 20.36
C ARG A 850 -33.60 45.85 19.58
N ALA A 851 -34.22 44.76 20.02
CA ALA A 851 -34.16 43.47 19.31
C ALA A 851 -34.84 43.57 17.93
N HIS A 852 -36.01 44.20 17.86
CA HIS A 852 -36.76 44.37 16.62
C HIS A 852 -36.00 45.20 15.58
N ALA A 853 -35.31 46.25 16.00
CA ALA A 853 -34.50 47.10 15.11
C ALA A 853 -33.31 46.37 14.45
N ARG A 854 -32.94 45.18 14.94
CA ARG A 854 -31.88 44.35 14.33
C ARG A 854 -32.41 43.42 13.23
N MET A 855 -33.72 43.31 13.06
CA MET A 855 -34.34 42.55 11.97
C MET A 855 -34.35 43.39 10.67
N PRO A 856 -34.11 42.81 9.49
CA PRO A 856 -34.11 43.53 8.22
C PRO A 856 -35.51 44.08 7.89
N GLY A 857 -35.55 45.29 7.33
CA GLY A 857 -36.75 46.13 7.21
C GLY A 857 -37.94 45.58 6.40
N ARG A 858 -37.82 44.41 5.74
CA ARG A 858 -38.97 43.72 5.13
C ARG A 858 -39.89 43.07 6.17
N GLU A 859 -39.38 42.73 7.35
CA GLU A 859 -40.18 42.20 8.47
C GLU A 859 -40.57 43.30 9.47
N SER A 860 -39.96 44.48 9.40
CA SER A 860 -40.23 45.60 10.32
C SER A 860 -41.52 46.38 10.00
N SER A 861 -42.21 46.02 8.91
CA SER A 861 -43.48 46.63 8.51
C SER A 861 -44.70 46.08 9.25
N LEU A 862 -44.52 45.04 10.07
CA LEU A 862 -45.47 44.71 11.13
C LEU A 862 -45.37 45.80 12.20
N SER A 863 -46.13 46.88 12.01
CA SER A 863 -46.30 47.91 13.03
C SER A 863 -46.75 47.24 14.32
N ILE A 864 -45.89 47.27 15.33
CA ILE A 864 -46.23 46.93 16.71
C ILE A 864 -47.20 48.04 17.16
N GLU A 865 -48.49 47.89 16.87
CA GLU A 865 -49.55 48.61 17.58
C GLU A 865 -49.58 48.02 19.00
N ALA A 866 -48.89 48.70 19.91
CA ALA A 866 -48.87 48.42 21.34
C ALA A 866 -50.14 48.96 22.01
#